data_AF-A0A918TSG6-F1
#
_entry.id   AF-A0A918TSG6-F1
#
_cell.length_a   1.000
_cell.length_b   1.000
_cell.length_c   1.000
_cell.angle_alpha   90.00
_cell.angle_beta   90.00
_cell.angle_gamma   90.00
#
_symmetry.space_group_name_H-M   'P 1'
#
loop_
_entity.id
_entity.type
_entity.pdbx_description
1 polymer ?
#
loop_
_entity_poly.entity_id
_entity_poly.type
_entity_poly.pdbx_seq_one_letter_code
_entity_poly.pdbx_strand_id
1 'polypeptide(L)'
;MVLLSLIAVGILSLSAVTLRSSSSESYGNEARANARLALQIALGELQAQMGSDRAVAAPAASVHADPQQPHLLGAWESWSWDPTEESGTPDYKSEKSDRFRGWLTSHTSPSGMATDFAYANQSTSSSSVKLLGEGTFGTGTGEAPIRSELIPIKSTSGDAESGNLAWTVLSEDTKVRLDLYRDDTRPTDNHHLASNLTFPETYYRDALDISSYSPTDESDWGSLISSRTLDAASGSGNANSAAKEHFFDYTTYSRGVLSDVANGGLKRDLTTILENDLLAGQRVYSGTTSPFGVADPHWSYLSDYYNQYLNFQDGDATEPVNVTANLAPPSPRTFDVNDSSPEAVALKPVVAKLQILFSMVTHTLASIDGSNAAATYAREDPRYTHLKPWLVFEPVITLWNPYSVPIEFDGVSIGLDKIPVAFRFAKQAGRTGAADLRIVDSGDSRVTRNYWPLSNFVWGSVSGGSGKSDAITNFSFNIRGGDMENGLSREPIRLEPGENKIFTALVKQGDTWGEVKRDFVIQSGNSVGAEKASSLVKNVDFVEGWNPTGGFRFDHLARYLQYRNPQSLYSFEQRAFSSPSSTDIKSSWFHWCALRPQDSIIVKAKLSNNDANSDSEDDAMKDFTMLVEMDRLGGISDTEILGSSFRVTEKDRLYEEDTDLIIERSFTAVELEQRDSDSNRGGKTPFAVFTMTAKSSNDLLSPTKGWLYGNPALIAYDQDEDEAPQPVQSYEFSFRNVDSLNGFPMVEIVPEGDSINRGYFGSGQSAETGLTASPMFVLPTTPMVSLGQFQAANLIAAVRPPFFNYPFGNSHAHPLLDSDSVVDGTFVDHSYLLNQKLWDSYYFSGLSKGTSQSNEPSVRNFIEGESTLTPRLQPYISSGESDDEVVDKLSGDLETSSREIAAYQMLEGPFNVHSTSVAAWKSLIMSAFEIEVPARDGDRHSVSGASAFSRFLPSYSESSGDLSLAAGSGDVGGTARDRAERWLGFHRLTDDQAELLAEEIVEQIKNRCIDDEGPFLSLSEFVNRRVGGRNESFSQKGVLQTAIDLANDPTGASNRAGEGTEGELFSLVDGVGIQNVDDRVKNPDALIGNTAEGSPATLLQGDLLQSLGSLLTVRSDTFRIRAYGNSVAKNGQIQAQAWCEAIVQRVPEFVDSTQTPGTQFDDLNPSNAAFGRRFKIVSFAWLSPEEV
;
A
#
# COMPACT_ATOMS: atom_id res chain seq x y z
N MET A 1 54.81 30.47 79.87
CA MET A 1 53.81 29.38 79.94
C MET A 1 52.64 29.62 78.99
N VAL A 2 51.86 30.71 79.13
CA VAL A 2 50.67 30.98 78.27
C VAL A 2 50.97 31.04 76.76
N LEU A 3 52.10 31.61 76.33
CA LEU A 3 52.49 31.69 74.91
C LEU A 3 52.79 30.31 74.29
N LEU A 4 53.45 29.42 75.03
CA LEU A 4 53.76 28.05 74.60
C LEU A 4 52.49 27.20 74.51
N SER A 5 51.52 27.42 75.40
CA SER A 5 50.21 26.77 75.36
C SER A 5 49.39 27.22 74.14
N LEU A 6 49.39 28.51 73.80
CA LEU A 6 48.71 29.04 72.61
C LEU A 6 49.30 28.50 71.30
N ILE A 7 50.63 28.41 71.22
CA ILE A 7 51.31 27.82 70.04
C ILE A 7 51.02 26.32 69.94
N ALA A 8 51.03 25.59 71.06
CA ALA A 8 50.69 24.16 71.07
C ALA A 8 49.23 23.91 70.64
N VAL A 9 48.28 24.73 71.11
CA VAL A 9 46.87 24.66 70.68
C VAL A 9 46.71 25.04 69.20
N GLY A 10 47.45 26.05 68.72
CA GLY A 10 47.49 26.41 67.30
C GLY A 10 48.00 25.27 66.41
N ILE A 11 49.11 24.63 66.78
CA ILE A 11 49.68 23.50 66.04
C ILE A 11 48.76 22.27 66.12
N LEU A 12 48.18 21.94 67.28
CA LEU A 12 47.22 20.85 67.42
C LEU A 12 45.96 21.08 66.59
N SER A 13 45.46 22.33 66.53
CA SER A 13 44.30 22.67 65.71
C SER A 13 44.62 22.53 64.22
N LEU A 14 45.80 22.97 63.78
CA LEU A 14 46.25 22.85 62.40
C LEU A 14 46.48 21.37 62.02
N SER A 15 47.12 20.58 62.89
CA SER A 15 47.29 19.14 62.71
C SER A 15 45.96 18.39 62.68
N ALA A 16 44.98 18.78 63.52
CA ALA A 16 43.64 18.19 63.48
C ALA A 16 42.85 18.61 62.24
N VAL A 17 43.09 19.81 61.71
CA VAL A 17 42.51 20.25 60.43
C VAL A 17 43.13 19.51 59.25
N THR A 18 44.47 19.35 59.21
CA THR A 18 45.14 18.60 58.15
C THR A 18 44.88 17.10 58.21
N LEU A 19 44.77 16.50 59.41
CA LEU A 19 44.33 15.12 59.57
C LEU A 19 42.88 14.94 59.08
N ARG A 20 41.99 15.89 59.38
CA ARG A 20 40.60 15.85 58.89
C ARG A 20 40.50 16.07 57.37
N SER A 21 41.29 16.97 56.80
CA SER A 21 41.32 17.16 55.35
C SER A 21 41.89 15.92 54.67
N SER A 22 42.97 15.34 55.19
CA SER A 22 43.57 14.10 54.67
C SER A 22 42.64 12.91 54.78
N SER A 23 41.92 12.75 55.91
CA SER A 23 40.93 11.68 56.06
C SER A 23 39.73 11.89 55.14
N SER A 24 39.26 13.14 55.00
CA SER A 24 38.16 13.48 54.08
C SER A 24 38.52 13.21 52.62
N GLU A 25 39.75 13.52 52.22
CA GLU A 25 40.27 13.17 50.88
C GLU A 25 40.35 11.66 50.69
N SER A 26 40.82 10.93 51.72
CA SER A 26 40.86 9.46 51.69
C SER A 26 39.46 8.85 51.51
N TYR A 27 38.47 9.28 52.29
CA TYR A 27 37.09 8.80 52.19
C TYR A 27 36.45 9.18 50.84
N GLY A 28 36.73 10.38 50.33
CA GLY A 28 36.28 10.81 49.01
C GLY A 28 36.90 10.00 47.88
N ASN A 29 38.18 9.67 47.97
CA ASN A 29 38.87 8.81 47.00
C ASN A 29 38.31 7.38 47.03
N GLU A 30 37.99 6.85 48.21
CA GLU A 30 37.33 5.56 48.37
C GLU A 30 35.91 5.56 47.77
N ALA A 31 35.10 6.58 48.05
CA ALA A 31 33.77 6.73 47.45
C ALA A 31 33.84 6.81 45.91
N ARG A 32 34.81 7.55 45.36
CA ARG A 32 35.07 7.62 43.91
C ARG A 32 35.55 6.28 43.34
N ALA A 33 36.37 5.53 44.07
CA ALA A 33 36.79 4.19 43.65
C ALA A 33 35.58 3.23 43.60
N ASN A 34 34.71 3.30 44.59
CA ASN A 34 33.48 2.50 44.65
C ASN A 34 32.50 2.88 43.52
N ALA A 35 32.35 4.17 43.21
CA ALA A 35 31.52 4.63 42.10
C ALA A 35 32.07 4.15 40.74
N ARG A 36 33.39 4.17 40.54
CA ARG A 36 34.03 3.61 39.33
C ARG A 36 33.85 2.10 39.23
N LEU A 37 33.95 1.38 40.35
CA LEU A 37 33.67 -0.04 40.38
C LEU A 37 32.21 -0.31 39.99
N ALA A 38 31.26 0.48 40.49
CA ALA A 38 29.85 0.39 40.09
C ALA A 38 29.68 0.60 38.58
N LEU A 39 30.34 1.62 38.01
CA LEU A 39 30.34 1.87 36.58
C LEU A 39 30.94 0.71 35.77
N GLN A 40 32.03 0.10 36.25
CA GLN A 40 32.64 -1.07 35.60
C GLN A 40 31.73 -2.31 35.64
N ILE A 41 31.04 -2.53 36.75
CA ILE A 41 30.03 -3.59 36.86
C ILE A 41 28.89 -3.32 35.87
N ALA A 42 28.33 -2.11 35.89
CA ALA A 42 27.26 -1.71 34.98
C ALA A 42 27.66 -1.88 33.50
N LEU A 43 28.88 -1.49 33.13
CA LEU A 43 29.40 -1.69 31.77
C LEU A 43 29.58 -3.17 31.42
N GLY A 44 30.01 -4.00 32.37
CA GLY A 44 30.13 -5.45 32.19
C GLY A 44 28.78 -6.12 31.98
N GLU A 45 27.78 -5.77 32.78
CA GLU A 45 26.41 -6.24 32.61
C GLU A 45 25.80 -5.74 31.29
N LEU A 46 25.97 -4.45 30.97
CA LEU A 46 25.53 -3.89 29.69
C LEU A 46 26.15 -4.63 28.50
N GLN A 47 27.45 -4.93 28.55
CA GLN A 47 28.14 -5.67 27.50
C GLN A 47 27.59 -7.10 27.35
N ALA A 48 27.29 -7.77 28.46
CA ALA A 48 26.75 -9.14 28.45
C ALA A 48 25.31 -9.20 27.95
N GLN A 49 24.47 -8.20 28.28
CA GLN A 49 23.06 -8.22 27.91
C GLN A 49 22.76 -7.55 26.56
N MET A 50 23.47 -6.47 26.21
CA MET A 50 23.20 -5.64 25.02
C MET A 50 24.28 -5.71 23.93
N GLY A 51 25.35 -6.47 24.15
CA GLY A 51 26.43 -6.61 23.18
C GLY A 51 26.03 -7.41 21.94
N SER A 52 25.18 -8.44 22.11
CA SER A 52 24.65 -9.26 21.02
C SER A 52 23.90 -8.42 19.99
N ASP A 53 23.96 -8.83 18.72
CA ASP A 53 23.11 -8.24 17.67
C ASP A 53 21.63 -8.58 17.87
N ARG A 54 21.35 -9.71 18.53
CA ARG A 54 20.02 -10.21 18.90
C ARG A 54 19.50 -9.68 20.25
N ALA A 55 19.99 -8.51 20.69
CA ALA A 55 19.55 -7.89 21.93
C ALA A 55 18.48 -6.83 21.67
N VAL A 56 17.45 -6.82 22.51
CA VAL A 56 16.31 -5.88 22.47
C VAL A 56 16.25 -5.13 23.79
N ALA A 57 15.94 -3.83 23.75
CA ALA A 57 15.87 -2.99 24.93
C ALA A 57 14.57 -2.20 24.97
N ALA A 58 13.88 -2.20 26.11
CA ALA A 58 12.63 -1.48 26.29
C ALA A 58 12.51 -0.90 27.71
N PRO A 59 11.92 0.30 27.88
CA PRO A 59 11.63 0.86 29.19
C PRO A 59 10.47 0.12 29.87
N ALA A 60 10.44 0.09 31.19
CA ALA A 60 9.36 -0.56 31.94
C ALA A 60 7.98 0.04 31.63
N ALA A 61 7.92 1.35 31.36
CA ALA A 61 6.69 2.05 30.98
C ALA A 61 6.04 1.56 29.68
N SER A 62 6.77 0.86 28.79
CA SER A 62 6.17 0.31 27.58
C SER A 62 5.55 -1.07 27.82
N VAL A 63 6.02 -1.84 28.80
CA VAL A 63 5.63 -3.25 29.02
C VAL A 63 4.78 -3.46 30.27
N HIS A 64 4.64 -2.46 31.14
CA HIS A 64 3.78 -2.47 32.32
C HIS A 64 2.77 -1.32 32.25
N ALA A 65 1.53 -1.58 32.69
CA ALA A 65 0.46 -0.58 32.66
C ALA A 65 0.66 0.59 33.65
N ASP A 66 1.16 0.30 34.86
CA ASP A 66 1.40 1.31 35.91
C ASP A 66 2.64 0.94 36.75
N PRO A 67 3.84 0.97 36.14
CA PRO A 67 5.07 0.61 36.84
C PRO A 67 5.43 1.67 37.87
N GLN A 68 5.86 1.21 39.05
CA GLN A 68 6.39 2.09 40.09
C GLN A 68 7.77 2.67 39.70
N GLN A 69 8.44 2.08 38.71
CA GLN A 69 9.73 2.49 38.19
C GLN A 69 9.70 2.53 36.65
N PRO A 70 9.04 3.53 36.04
CA PRO A 70 8.74 3.56 34.59
C PRO A 70 9.98 3.61 33.69
N HIS A 71 11.07 4.24 34.16
CA HIS A 71 12.28 4.47 33.39
C HIS A 71 13.33 3.35 33.48
N LEU A 72 13.02 2.22 34.14
CA LEU A 72 13.93 1.07 34.17
C LEU A 72 14.08 0.48 32.77
N LEU A 73 15.32 0.28 32.33
CA LEU A 73 15.61 -0.34 31.04
C LEU A 73 15.74 -1.86 31.20
N GLY A 74 14.90 -2.62 30.49
CA GLY A 74 14.99 -4.07 30.43
C GLY A 74 15.77 -4.53 29.20
N ALA A 75 16.32 -5.75 29.27
CA ALA A 75 16.97 -6.42 28.16
C ALA A 75 16.27 -7.77 27.84
N TRP A 76 16.09 -8.05 26.55
CA TRP A 76 15.51 -9.27 26.03
C TRP A 76 16.40 -9.85 24.92
N GLU A 77 16.31 -11.18 24.73
CA GLU A 77 16.75 -11.82 23.48
C GLU A 77 15.70 -11.60 22.39
N SER A 78 16.14 -11.37 21.15
CA SER A 78 15.26 -11.21 20.00
C SER A 78 14.52 -12.50 19.63
N TRP A 79 13.51 -12.33 18.80
CA TRP A 79 12.71 -13.41 18.25
C TRP A 79 11.96 -12.95 17.00
N SER A 80 11.83 -13.86 16.04
CA SER A 80 11.02 -13.70 14.84
C SER A 80 10.37 -15.04 14.55
N TRP A 81 9.04 -15.11 14.68
CA TRP A 81 8.27 -16.31 14.41
C TRP A 81 8.05 -16.47 12.91
N ASP A 82 8.60 -17.53 12.30
CA ASP A 82 8.48 -17.76 10.85
C ASP A 82 7.36 -18.78 10.52
N PRO A 83 6.21 -18.35 9.97
CA PRO A 83 5.11 -19.24 9.59
C PRO A 83 5.46 -20.25 8.49
N THR A 84 6.58 -20.05 7.79
CA THR A 84 7.05 -20.97 6.74
C THR A 84 7.86 -22.14 7.31
N GLU A 85 8.37 -22.01 8.54
CA GLU A 85 9.17 -23.02 9.24
C GLU A 85 8.46 -23.58 10.49
N GLU A 86 7.62 -22.77 11.14
CA GLU A 86 6.92 -23.08 12.38
C GLU A 86 5.41 -23.25 12.16
N SER A 87 4.82 -24.31 12.73
CA SER A 87 3.39 -24.59 12.59
C SER A 87 2.57 -24.09 13.78
N GLY A 88 1.40 -23.51 13.52
CA GLY A 88 0.43 -23.08 14.54
C GLY A 88 0.56 -21.61 14.93
N THR A 89 -0.28 -21.16 15.86
CA THR A 89 -0.31 -19.76 16.31
C THR A 89 0.77 -19.51 17.36
N PRO A 90 1.57 -18.43 17.25
CA PRO A 90 2.59 -18.09 18.24
C PRO A 90 2.01 -17.71 19.62
N ASP A 91 2.63 -18.20 20.69
CA ASP A 91 2.35 -17.74 22.07
C ASP A 91 3.33 -16.61 22.44
N TYR A 92 2.98 -15.38 22.02
CA TYR A 92 3.81 -14.19 22.25
C TYR A 92 4.22 -14.02 23.73
N LYS A 93 3.30 -14.31 24.66
CA LYS A 93 3.53 -14.10 26.09
C LYS A 93 4.56 -15.08 26.64
N SER A 94 4.46 -16.36 26.29
CA SER A 94 5.46 -17.35 26.71
C SER A 94 6.82 -17.03 26.09
N GLU A 95 6.86 -16.73 24.80
CA GLU A 95 8.11 -16.49 24.06
C GLU A 95 8.86 -15.24 24.59
N LYS A 96 8.13 -14.17 24.94
CA LYS A 96 8.72 -12.94 25.51
C LYS A 96 9.17 -13.13 26.96
N SER A 97 8.41 -13.89 27.76
CA SER A 97 8.77 -14.19 29.16
C SER A 97 10.06 -15.00 29.24
N ASP A 98 10.22 -16.01 28.38
CA ASP A 98 11.41 -16.88 28.35
C ASP A 98 12.68 -16.16 27.88
N ARG A 99 12.52 -15.05 27.15
CA ARG A 99 13.62 -14.25 26.59
C ARG A 99 13.99 -13.03 27.42
N PHE A 100 13.25 -12.74 28.49
CA PHE A 100 13.62 -11.67 29.41
C PHE A 100 14.93 -12.00 30.12
N ARG A 101 15.92 -11.10 30.01
CA ARG A 101 17.23 -11.25 30.64
C ARG A 101 17.30 -10.57 32.01
N GLY A 102 16.67 -9.40 32.14
CA GLY A 102 16.62 -8.63 33.38
C GLY A 102 16.58 -7.11 33.17
N TRP A 103 16.37 -6.38 34.26
CA TRP A 103 16.38 -4.92 34.33
C TRP A 103 17.78 -4.40 34.64
N LEU A 104 18.34 -3.52 33.81
CA LEU A 104 19.70 -2.96 33.90
C LEU A 104 19.85 -1.94 35.04
N THR A 105 19.73 -2.42 36.27
CA THR A 105 19.88 -1.65 37.51
C THR A 105 20.50 -2.52 38.60
N SER A 106 21.22 -1.89 39.53
CA SER A 106 21.84 -2.61 40.64
C SER A 106 20.79 -3.20 41.58
N HIS A 107 20.94 -4.50 41.85
CA HIS A 107 20.05 -5.27 42.72
C HIS A 107 20.87 -6.18 43.65
N THR A 108 20.28 -6.54 44.80
CA THR A 108 20.94 -7.37 45.83
C THR A 108 21.03 -8.87 45.49
N SER A 109 20.66 -9.26 44.27
CA SER A 109 20.75 -10.64 43.75
C SER A 109 22.21 -11.08 43.51
N PRO A 110 22.48 -12.40 43.43
CA PRO A 110 23.81 -12.91 43.09
C PRO A 110 24.34 -12.45 41.72
N SER A 111 23.45 -12.17 40.77
CA SER A 111 23.77 -11.61 39.45
C SER A 111 24.06 -10.10 39.49
N GLY A 112 23.81 -9.42 40.62
CA GLY A 112 23.98 -7.96 40.73
C GLY A 112 22.93 -7.13 39.98
N MET A 113 21.99 -7.79 39.29
CA MET A 113 20.94 -7.20 38.44
C MET A 113 19.56 -7.81 38.76
N ALA A 114 18.50 -7.02 38.63
CA ALA A 114 17.13 -7.48 38.89
C ALA A 114 16.61 -8.33 37.71
N THR A 115 16.44 -9.64 37.93
CA THR A 115 15.99 -10.60 36.89
C THR A 115 14.51 -10.98 37.00
N ASP A 116 13.81 -10.48 38.02
CA ASP A 116 12.36 -10.64 38.15
C ASP A 116 11.66 -9.59 37.28
N PHE A 117 10.84 -10.04 36.32
CA PHE A 117 10.11 -9.15 35.44
C PHE A 117 9.17 -8.21 36.23
N ALA A 118 8.60 -8.68 37.34
CA ALA A 118 7.71 -7.91 38.19
C ALA A 118 8.44 -6.83 39.03
N TYR A 119 9.77 -6.77 39.00
CA TYR A 119 10.56 -5.80 39.78
C TYR A 119 10.17 -4.35 39.52
N ALA A 120 9.84 -4.00 38.27
CA ALA A 120 9.44 -2.64 37.90
C ALA A 120 8.13 -2.17 38.56
N ASN A 121 7.26 -3.10 38.98
CA ASN A 121 6.02 -2.81 39.71
C ASN A 121 6.22 -2.71 41.22
N GLN A 122 7.42 -3.00 41.72
CA GLN A 122 7.72 -2.95 43.14
C GLN A 122 8.17 -1.54 43.55
N SER A 123 7.67 -1.07 44.70
CA SER A 123 8.16 0.15 45.32
C SER A 123 9.65 0.01 45.65
N THR A 124 10.44 1.05 45.41
CA THR A 124 11.87 1.01 45.68
C THR A 124 12.19 0.65 47.13
N SER A 125 13.11 -0.29 47.31
CA SER A 125 13.68 -0.70 48.60
C SER A 125 14.11 0.48 49.48
N SER A 126 13.94 0.32 50.80
CA SER A 126 14.48 1.25 51.81
C SER A 126 16.02 1.35 51.79
N SER A 127 16.71 0.35 51.23
CA SER A 127 18.16 0.30 51.04
C SER A 127 18.54 0.69 49.61
N SER A 128 18.07 1.86 49.15
CA SER A 128 18.31 2.41 47.82
C SER A 128 18.89 3.82 47.86
N VAL A 129 19.58 4.21 46.78
CA VAL A 129 20.14 5.55 46.59
C VAL A 129 19.53 6.22 45.37
N LYS A 130 19.33 7.55 45.46
CA LYS A 130 18.89 8.38 44.33
C LYS A 130 20.05 8.51 43.33
N LEU A 131 19.81 8.14 42.08
CA LEU A 131 20.75 8.29 40.97
C LEU A 131 20.32 9.40 40.01
N LEU A 132 19.01 9.57 39.81
CA LEU A 132 18.39 10.68 39.10
C LEU A 132 17.22 11.23 39.90
N GLY A 133 16.95 12.52 39.72
CA GLY A 133 15.97 13.26 40.50
C GLY A 133 15.87 14.69 39.98
N GLU A 134 15.40 15.57 40.85
CA GLU A 134 15.09 16.96 40.54
C GLU A 134 16.31 17.77 40.08
N GLY A 135 17.52 17.37 40.51
CA GLY A 135 18.77 17.94 40.01
C GLY A 135 19.00 17.68 38.52
N THR A 136 18.53 16.52 38.04
CA THR A 136 18.65 16.05 36.65
C THR A 136 17.53 16.57 35.76
N PHE A 137 16.28 16.28 36.11
CA PHE A 137 15.12 16.58 35.25
C PHE A 137 14.29 17.79 35.73
N GLY A 138 14.81 18.56 36.69
CA GLY A 138 14.16 19.77 37.16
C GLY A 138 13.05 19.51 38.18
N THR A 139 12.54 20.59 38.76
CA THR A 139 11.44 20.53 39.74
C THR A 139 10.11 20.82 39.05
N GLY A 140 9.08 20.02 39.31
CA GLY A 140 7.71 20.28 38.82
C GLY A 140 7.26 19.42 37.64
N THR A 141 8.11 18.52 37.14
CA THR A 141 7.77 17.57 36.05
C THR A 141 6.79 16.48 36.45
N GLY A 142 6.60 16.25 37.77
CA GLY A 142 5.81 15.11 38.27
C GLY A 142 6.56 13.78 38.25
N GLU A 143 7.79 13.74 37.72
CA GLU A 143 8.63 12.55 37.63
C GLU A 143 9.15 12.10 39.00
N ALA A 144 9.05 10.79 39.26
CA ALA A 144 9.60 10.19 40.48
C ALA A 144 11.13 10.02 40.36
N PRO A 145 11.90 10.27 41.43
CA PRO A 145 13.33 10.02 41.41
C PRO A 145 13.68 8.56 41.09
N ILE A 146 14.63 8.35 40.18
CA ILE A 146 15.15 7.01 39.87
C ILE A 146 16.13 6.61 40.95
N ARG A 147 15.85 5.46 41.57
CA ARG A 147 16.62 4.92 42.69
C ARG A 147 17.02 3.48 42.40
N SER A 148 18.22 3.11 42.82
CA SER A 148 18.74 1.74 42.68
C SER A 148 19.19 1.19 44.03
N GLU A 149 19.13 -0.13 44.19
CA GLU A 149 19.51 -0.79 45.44
C GLU A 149 21.02 -0.72 45.68
N LEU A 150 21.38 -0.58 46.96
CA LEU A 150 22.76 -0.56 47.41
C LEU A 150 23.31 -1.98 47.50
N ILE A 151 24.40 -2.23 46.77
CA ILE A 151 25.18 -3.47 46.85
C ILE A 151 26.36 -3.24 47.83
N PRO A 152 26.45 -4.00 48.93
CA PRO A 152 27.51 -3.83 49.92
C PRO A 152 28.85 -4.40 49.46
N ILE A 153 29.93 -3.65 49.71
CA ILE A 153 31.30 -4.05 49.44
C ILE A 153 31.92 -4.57 50.74
N LYS A 154 32.35 -5.83 50.74
CA LYS A 154 33.02 -6.45 51.90
C LYS A 154 34.51 -6.15 51.89
N SER A 155 35.07 -5.81 53.06
CA SER A 155 36.52 -5.63 53.21
C SER A 155 37.28 -6.96 53.05
N THR A 156 38.47 -6.90 52.47
CA THR A 156 39.41 -8.04 52.35
C THR A 156 39.93 -8.59 53.69
N SER A 157 39.59 -7.95 54.83
CA SER A 157 40.07 -8.30 56.17
C SER A 157 38.99 -8.78 57.16
N GLY A 158 37.74 -8.96 56.74
CA GLY A 158 36.63 -9.51 57.55
C GLY A 158 35.23 -9.01 57.14
N ASP A 159 34.18 -9.49 57.82
CA ASP A 159 32.73 -9.19 57.58
C ASP A 159 32.30 -7.71 57.69
N ALA A 160 33.22 -6.77 57.87
CA ALA A 160 32.89 -5.35 57.95
C ALA A 160 32.77 -4.73 56.54
N GLU A 161 31.64 -4.07 56.28
CA GLU A 161 31.40 -3.31 55.04
C GLU A 161 32.39 -2.14 54.92
N SER A 162 33.04 -2.00 53.77
CA SER A 162 33.92 -0.86 53.46
C SER A 162 33.20 0.25 52.69
N GLY A 163 32.08 -0.07 52.06
CA GLY A 163 31.35 0.83 51.17
C GLY A 163 30.12 0.16 50.60
N ASN A 164 29.27 0.93 49.95
CA ASN A 164 28.17 0.48 49.12
C ASN A 164 28.31 1.10 47.74
N LEU A 165 27.78 0.40 46.73
CA LEU A 165 27.71 0.88 45.36
C LEU A 165 26.30 0.68 44.79
N ALA A 166 25.94 1.48 43.79
CA ALA A 166 24.70 1.31 43.03
C ALA A 166 24.87 1.87 41.61
N TRP A 167 24.06 1.40 40.67
CA TRP A 167 24.12 1.84 39.28
C TRP A 167 22.78 1.64 38.57
N THR A 168 22.55 2.41 37.51
CA THR A 168 21.40 2.26 36.59
C THR A 168 21.84 2.61 35.17
N VAL A 169 21.21 1.97 34.19
CA VAL A 169 21.42 2.23 32.77
C VAL A 169 20.14 2.76 32.15
N LEU A 170 20.26 3.82 31.36
CA LEU A 170 19.19 4.43 30.58
C LEU A 170 19.55 4.35 29.10
N SER A 171 18.55 4.20 28.24
CA SER A 171 18.75 4.28 26.80
C SER A 171 18.69 5.73 26.34
N GLU A 172 19.60 6.12 25.45
CA GLU A 172 19.52 7.40 24.76
C GLU A 172 18.78 7.28 23.41
N ASP A 173 18.67 6.08 22.82
CA ASP A 173 17.98 5.87 21.55
C ASP A 173 16.44 5.81 21.67
N THR A 174 15.90 5.69 22.89
CA THR A 174 14.47 5.95 23.17
C THR A 174 14.12 7.44 23.12
N LYS A 175 15.14 8.31 22.97
CA LYS A 175 15.01 9.77 22.91
C LYS A 175 15.35 10.25 21.50
N VAL A 176 14.89 11.45 21.15
CA VAL A 176 15.21 12.08 19.87
C VAL A 176 16.51 12.89 19.96
N ARG A 177 17.38 12.72 18.96
CA ARG A 177 18.67 13.44 18.89
C ARG A 177 18.49 14.85 18.28
N LEU A 178 18.60 15.91 19.07
CA LEU A 178 18.24 17.26 18.61
C LEU A 178 19.35 18.05 17.90
N ASP A 179 20.62 17.67 18.08
CA ASP A 179 21.79 18.38 17.55
C ASP A 179 22.08 18.10 16.07
N LEU A 180 21.14 17.51 15.33
CA LEU A 180 21.28 17.23 13.91
C LEU A 180 21.11 18.49 13.06
N TYR A 181 22.11 18.87 12.28
CA TYR A 181 22.06 20.08 11.45
C TYR A 181 21.59 19.75 10.03
N ARG A 182 20.62 20.52 9.52
CA ARG A 182 20.25 20.52 8.10
C ARG A 182 21.19 21.48 7.40
N ASP A 183 21.95 20.98 6.45
CA ASP A 183 22.84 21.83 5.67
C ASP A 183 22.09 22.43 4.48
N ASP A 184 21.59 23.65 4.65
CA ASP A 184 20.88 24.40 3.61
C ASP A 184 21.74 24.72 2.37
N THR A 185 23.06 24.47 2.43
CA THR A 185 23.95 24.62 1.27
C THR A 185 24.02 23.38 0.37
N ARG A 186 23.45 22.24 0.82
CA ARG A 186 23.39 20.99 0.04
C ARG A 186 22.54 21.15 -1.22
N PRO A 187 22.77 20.30 -2.24
CA PRO A 187 22.01 20.37 -3.47
C PRO A 187 20.51 20.24 -3.16
N THR A 188 19.72 21.16 -3.69
CA THR A 188 18.26 21.21 -3.45
C THR A 188 17.49 20.63 -4.62
N ASP A 189 18.12 19.83 -5.50
CA ASP A 189 17.37 19.22 -6.60
C ASP A 189 16.26 18.29 -6.08
N ASN A 190 15.36 17.91 -6.98
CA ASN A 190 14.19 17.13 -6.61
C ASN A 190 14.55 15.74 -6.06
N HIS A 191 15.74 15.22 -6.37
CA HIS A 191 16.20 13.93 -5.87
C HIS A 191 16.62 14.02 -4.40
N HIS A 192 17.39 15.05 -4.04
CA HIS A 192 17.74 15.32 -2.64
C HIS A 192 16.52 15.68 -1.81
N LEU A 193 15.56 16.40 -2.39
CA LEU A 193 14.31 16.72 -1.72
C LEU A 193 13.48 15.44 -1.44
N ALA A 194 13.34 14.55 -2.41
CA ALA A 194 12.68 13.26 -2.23
C ALA A 194 13.39 12.37 -1.20
N SER A 195 14.73 12.36 -1.22
CA SER A 195 15.56 11.71 -0.19
C SER A 195 15.27 12.29 1.20
N ASN A 196 15.20 13.61 1.35
CA ASN A 196 14.92 14.26 2.63
C ASN A 196 13.48 14.02 3.13
N LEU A 197 12.52 13.73 2.26
CA LEU A 197 11.18 13.30 2.68
C LEU A 197 11.15 11.83 3.14
N THR A 198 11.98 10.97 2.54
CA THR A 198 12.03 9.53 2.84
C THR A 198 13.06 9.15 3.90
N PHE A 199 14.05 10.02 4.16
CA PHE A 199 15.08 9.87 5.16
C PHE A 199 15.57 11.23 5.70
N PRO A 200 14.75 11.91 6.54
CA PRO A 200 14.96 13.31 6.92
C PRO A 200 16.28 13.57 7.68
N GLU A 201 16.99 14.66 7.34
CA GLU A 201 18.28 15.01 7.98
C GLU A 201 18.15 15.39 9.46
N THR A 202 17.04 16.02 9.83
CA THR A 202 16.83 16.59 11.17
C THR A 202 15.53 16.10 11.79
N TYR A 203 15.40 16.30 13.10
CA TYR A 203 14.13 16.16 13.80
C TYR A 203 13.47 17.52 13.98
N TYR A 204 12.16 17.54 14.19
CA TYR A 204 11.43 18.78 14.44
C TYR A 204 11.85 19.41 15.77
N ARG A 205 12.11 20.72 15.76
CA ARG A 205 12.75 21.45 16.86
C ARG A 205 11.84 22.47 17.55
N ASP A 206 10.78 22.91 16.89
CA ASP A 206 9.89 23.96 17.42
C ASP A 206 9.13 23.51 18.67
N ALA A 207 9.11 22.20 18.96
CA ALA A 207 8.60 21.61 20.19
C ALA A 207 9.25 22.15 21.49
N LEU A 208 10.44 22.77 21.41
CA LEU A 208 11.16 23.25 22.59
C LEU A 208 10.86 24.71 22.99
N ASP A 209 10.07 25.45 22.19
CA ASP A 209 9.95 26.92 22.29
C ASP A 209 11.33 27.63 22.36
N ILE A 210 12.36 27.00 21.79
CA ILE A 210 13.71 27.53 21.61
C ILE A 210 13.79 28.36 20.31
N SER A 211 12.63 28.72 19.72
CA SER A 211 12.48 29.49 18.47
C SER A 211 13.30 30.79 18.41
N SER A 212 13.73 31.33 19.55
CA SER A 212 14.60 32.51 19.65
C SER A 212 16.12 32.21 19.52
N TYR A 213 16.52 30.93 19.46
CA TYR A 213 17.90 30.50 19.36
C TYR A 213 18.11 29.75 18.03
N SER A 214 18.52 30.50 17.00
CA SER A 214 18.96 29.97 15.71
C SER A 214 20.49 30.02 15.67
N PRO A 215 21.20 28.92 15.95
CA PRO A 215 22.64 28.84 15.90
C PRO A 215 23.06 28.71 14.43
N THR A 216 23.98 29.54 14.01
CA THR A 216 24.41 29.65 12.62
C THR A 216 25.50 28.64 12.23
N ASP A 217 25.96 27.79 13.16
CA ASP A 217 27.11 26.91 12.95
C ASP A 217 26.98 25.57 13.73
N GLU A 218 27.52 24.47 13.20
CA GLU A 218 27.46 23.11 13.77
C GLU A 218 28.12 23.05 15.17
N SER A 219 29.18 23.83 15.36
CA SER A 219 29.90 23.92 16.64
C SER A 219 29.11 24.57 17.76
N ASP A 220 28.11 25.40 17.44
CA ASP A 220 27.22 25.99 18.43
C ASP A 220 26.22 24.95 18.96
N TRP A 221 25.79 23.98 18.14
CA TRP A 221 24.80 22.94 18.50
C TRP A 221 25.34 21.89 19.46
N GLY A 222 26.56 21.40 19.25
CA GLY A 222 27.23 20.48 20.18
C GLY A 222 27.44 21.08 21.58
N SER A 223 27.30 22.40 21.73
CA SER A 223 27.39 23.13 22.98
C SER A 223 26.04 23.32 23.71
N LEU A 224 24.89 23.01 23.09
CA LEU A 224 23.58 23.43 23.62
C LEU A 224 22.96 22.51 24.66
N ILE A 225 23.36 21.25 24.74
CA ILE A 225 22.76 20.28 25.68
C ILE A 225 23.85 19.57 26.49
N SER A 226 24.93 20.27 26.78
CA SER A 226 25.67 20.00 28.01
C SER A 226 25.11 20.94 29.08
N SER A 227 24.69 20.39 30.22
CA SER A 227 24.16 21.16 31.37
C SER A 227 25.06 22.32 31.82
N ARG A 228 26.35 22.30 31.43
CA ARG A 228 27.37 23.29 31.82
C ARG A 228 27.53 24.45 30.85
N THR A 229 27.08 24.34 29.60
CA THR A 229 27.29 25.36 28.56
C THR A 229 26.04 26.20 28.29
N LEU A 230 24.84 25.66 28.52
CA LEU A 230 23.59 26.41 28.37
C LEU A 230 23.42 27.52 29.43
N ASP A 231 23.96 27.31 30.64
CA ASP A 231 24.08 28.34 31.68
C ASP A 231 25.00 29.51 31.28
N ALA A 232 25.99 29.25 30.41
CA ALA A 232 26.93 30.25 29.93
C ALA A 232 26.45 30.96 28.64
N ALA A 233 25.70 30.26 27.78
CA ALA A 233 25.26 30.77 26.47
C ALA A 233 23.95 31.56 26.53
N SER A 234 22.99 31.18 27.38
CA SER A 234 21.61 31.72 27.31
C SER A 234 21.39 33.04 28.05
N GLY A 235 22.25 33.40 29.02
CA GLY A 235 22.11 34.60 29.86
C GLY A 235 20.76 34.72 30.62
N SER A 236 19.87 33.73 30.48
CA SER A 236 18.50 33.70 30.98
C SER A 236 18.23 32.29 31.52
N GLY A 237 17.83 32.18 32.78
CA GLY A 237 17.69 30.90 33.48
C GLY A 237 16.60 29.96 32.97
N ASN A 238 15.90 30.28 31.86
CA ASN A 238 14.75 29.52 31.35
C ASN A 238 15.14 28.32 30.49
N ALA A 239 16.25 28.39 29.73
CA ALA A 239 16.64 27.32 28.80
C ALA A 239 17.16 26.06 29.51
N ASN A 240 17.86 26.21 30.64
CA ASN A 240 18.30 25.09 31.48
C ASN A 240 17.09 24.38 32.14
N SER A 241 16.04 25.13 32.50
CA SER A 241 14.80 24.55 33.00
C SER A 241 14.10 23.69 31.94
N ALA A 242 13.98 24.17 30.70
CA ALA A 242 13.37 23.42 29.60
C ALA A 242 14.16 22.15 29.22
N ALA A 243 15.50 22.23 29.15
CA ALA A 243 16.35 21.08 28.87
C ALA A 243 16.25 19.98 29.95
N LYS A 244 16.02 20.38 31.21
CA LYS A 244 15.79 19.45 32.31
C LYS A 244 14.39 18.83 32.24
N GLU A 245 13.37 19.63 31.95
CA GLU A 245 11.98 19.17 31.82
C GLU A 245 11.84 18.06 30.75
N HIS A 246 12.56 18.19 29.63
CA HIS A 246 12.54 17.20 28.55
C HIS A 246 13.69 16.17 28.57
N PHE A 247 14.26 15.89 29.76
CA PHE A 247 15.41 14.98 29.90
C PHE A 247 15.15 13.56 29.34
N PHE A 248 13.91 13.09 29.38
CA PHE A 248 13.51 11.77 28.87
C PHE A 248 13.04 11.77 27.41
N ASP A 249 12.88 12.94 26.80
CA ASP A 249 12.38 13.09 25.43
C ASP A 249 13.52 13.27 24.43
N TYR A 250 14.58 13.96 24.84
CA TYR A 250 15.64 14.42 23.93
C TYR A 250 17.07 14.07 24.39
N THR A 251 17.97 13.98 23.43
CA THR A 251 19.41 13.74 23.64
C THR A 251 20.27 14.46 22.60
N THR A 252 21.58 14.50 22.85
CA THR A 252 22.63 14.85 21.87
C THR A 252 23.58 13.68 21.59
N TYR A 253 23.27 12.52 22.14
CA TYR A 253 24.06 11.30 21.98
C TYR A 253 23.14 10.23 21.42
N SER A 254 23.32 9.86 20.16
CA SER A 254 22.73 8.65 19.62
C SER A 254 23.38 8.31 18.29
N ARG A 255 24.06 7.16 18.24
CA ARG A 255 24.48 6.52 16.99
C ARG A 255 24.13 5.04 17.05
N GLY A 256 23.78 4.45 15.91
CA GLY A 256 23.34 3.07 15.80
C GLY A 256 24.26 2.25 14.91
N VAL A 257 24.41 0.98 15.25
CA VAL A 257 24.98 -0.02 14.35
C VAL A 257 23.82 -0.64 13.56
N LEU A 258 23.98 -0.78 12.25
CA LEU A 258 22.99 -1.39 11.36
C LEU A 258 22.97 -2.93 11.53
N SER A 259 22.51 -3.41 12.69
CA SER A 259 22.40 -4.84 12.99
C SER A 259 21.06 -5.44 12.59
N ASP A 260 21.07 -6.67 12.10
CA ASP A 260 19.88 -7.51 11.96
C ASP A 260 19.53 -8.05 13.36
N VAL A 261 18.47 -7.51 13.97
CA VAL A 261 18.08 -7.89 15.33
C VAL A 261 17.40 -9.26 15.35
N ALA A 262 16.63 -9.61 14.33
CA ALA A 262 15.93 -10.88 14.27
C ALA A 262 16.90 -12.06 14.13
N ASN A 263 17.82 -11.99 13.16
CA ASN A 263 18.71 -13.11 12.81
C ASN A 263 20.15 -12.92 13.33
N GLY A 264 20.51 -11.74 13.83
CA GLY A 264 21.88 -11.43 14.26
C GLY A 264 22.83 -11.12 13.09
N GLY A 265 23.93 -10.42 13.39
CA GLY A 265 24.85 -9.91 12.40
C GLY A 265 24.50 -8.50 11.93
N LEU A 266 25.10 -8.06 10.83
CA LEU A 266 24.80 -6.77 10.18
C LEU A 266 23.71 -6.93 9.13
N LYS A 267 22.92 -5.87 8.93
CA LYS A 267 21.97 -5.77 7.83
C LYS A 267 22.71 -5.84 6.49
N ARG A 268 22.07 -6.44 5.49
CA ARG A 268 22.57 -6.49 4.10
C ARG A 268 22.11 -5.26 3.32
N ASP A 269 22.97 -4.74 2.45
CA ASP A 269 22.65 -3.58 1.61
C ASP A 269 21.89 -3.99 0.34
N LEU A 270 20.67 -3.52 0.21
CA LEU A 270 19.84 -3.73 -0.97
C LEU A 270 20.29 -2.93 -2.18
N THR A 271 20.95 -1.79 -1.98
CA THR A 271 21.47 -0.96 -3.09
C THR A 271 22.39 -1.83 -3.97
N THR A 272 23.38 -2.47 -3.35
CA THR A 272 24.32 -3.36 -4.04
C THR A 272 23.65 -4.61 -4.58
N ILE A 273 22.71 -5.21 -3.83
CA ILE A 273 22.01 -6.44 -4.24
C ILE A 273 21.17 -6.20 -5.50
N LEU A 274 20.37 -5.15 -5.52
CA LEU A 274 19.37 -4.88 -6.56
C LEU A 274 19.99 -4.29 -7.83
N GLU A 275 21.03 -3.45 -7.71
CA GLU A 275 21.74 -2.92 -8.88
C GLU A 275 22.51 -3.98 -9.67
N ASN A 276 22.83 -5.10 -9.03
CA ASN A 276 23.65 -6.16 -9.60
C ASN A 276 22.92 -7.51 -9.67
N ASP A 277 21.62 -7.53 -9.34
CA ASP A 277 20.74 -8.70 -9.31
C ASP A 277 21.38 -9.92 -8.63
N LEU A 278 22.01 -9.71 -7.46
CA LEU A 278 22.80 -10.76 -6.77
C LEU A 278 21.94 -11.96 -6.30
N LEU A 279 20.64 -11.77 -6.17
CA LEU A 279 19.67 -12.79 -5.76
C LEU A 279 18.81 -13.30 -6.93
N ALA A 280 19.28 -13.14 -8.17
CA ALA A 280 18.57 -13.60 -9.37
C ALA A 280 18.11 -15.07 -9.25
N GLY A 281 16.86 -15.33 -9.65
CA GLY A 281 16.24 -16.65 -9.58
C GLY A 281 15.84 -17.12 -8.16
N GLN A 282 15.98 -16.27 -7.15
CA GLN A 282 15.46 -16.52 -5.80
C GLN A 282 14.12 -15.82 -5.59
N ARG A 283 13.30 -16.46 -4.78
CA ARG A 283 12.02 -16.01 -4.25
C ARG A 283 12.22 -15.28 -2.93
N VAL A 284 11.36 -14.31 -2.64
CA VAL A 284 11.46 -13.47 -1.45
C VAL A 284 11.10 -14.25 -0.19
N TYR A 285 10.07 -15.11 -0.23
CA TYR A 285 9.60 -15.83 0.96
C TYR A 285 10.38 -17.13 1.23
N SER A 286 10.71 -17.88 0.18
CA SER A 286 11.20 -19.27 0.34
C SER A 286 12.54 -19.59 -0.34
N GLY A 287 13.25 -18.59 -0.89
CA GLY A 287 14.53 -18.81 -1.58
C GLY A 287 14.35 -19.46 -2.96
N THR A 288 15.05 -20.55 -3.27
CA THR A 288 15.10 -21.04 -4.67
C THR A 288 13.86 -21.80 -5.15
N THR A 289 13.05 -22.34 -4.23
CA THR A 289 11.83 -23.08 -4.57
C THR A 289 10.67 -22.55 -3.74
N SER A 290 9.54 -22.22 -4.38
CA SER A 290 8.37 -21.72 -3.66
C SER A 290 7.29 -22.77 -3.46
N PRO A 291 6.90 -23.08 -2.20
CA PRO A 291 5.67 -23.82 -1.95
C PRO A 291 4.41 -22.97 -2.22
N PHE A 292 4.56 -21.65 -2.40
CA PHE A 292 3.46 -20.69 -2.59
C PHE A 292 3.20 -20.34 -4.07
N GLY A 293 4.00 -20.88 -5.00
CA GLY A 293 3.82 -20.67 -6.44
C GLY A 293 3.93 -19.19 -6.85
N VAL A 294 2.94 -18.71 -7.60
CA VAL A 294 2.82 -17.31 -8.07
C VAL A 294 2.75 -16.28 -6.94
N ALA A 295 2.33 -16.67 -5.73
CA ALA A 295 2.18 -15.76 -4.60
C ALA A 295 3.52 -15.34 -4.00
N ASP A 296 4.64 -15.99 -4.34
CA ASP A 296 5.95 -15.63 -3.83
C ASP A 296 6.72 -14.75 -4.84
N PRO A 297 6.94 -13.46 -4.54
CA PRO A 297 7.63 -12.55 -5.44
C PRO A 297 9.06 -12.99 -5.71
N HIS A 298 9.59 -12.59 -6.87
CA HIS A 298 10.99 -12.81 -7.22
C HIS A 298 11.86 -11.63 -6.80
N TRP A 299 13.08 -11.91 -6.35
CA TRP A 299 14.09 -10.87 -6.14
C TRP A 299 14.42 -10.10 -7.43
N SER A 300 14.41 -10.77 -8.59
CA SER A 300 14.61 -10.12 -9.88
C SER A 300 13.54 -9.06 -10.18
N TYR A 301 12.29 -9.23 -9.71
CA TYR A 301 11.26 -8.20 -9.85
C TYR A 301 11.62 -6.95 -9.04
N LEU A 302 12.07 -7.12 -7.80
CA LEU A 302 12.52 -6.00 -6.96
C LEU A 302 13.76 -5.33 -7.56
N SER A 303 14.70 -6.12 -8.12
CA SER A 303 15.88 -5.61 -8.83
C SER A 303 15.47 -4.77 -10.04
N ASP A 304 14.59 -5.29 -10.90
CA ASP A 304 14.11 -4.57 -12.08
C ASP A 304 13.35 -3.30 -11.68
N TYR A 305 12.45 -3.38 -10.70
CA TYR A 305 11.70 -2.23 -10.17
C TYR A 305 12.63 -1.15 -9.63
N TYR A 306 13.60 -1.52 -8.79
CA TYR A 306 14.59 -0.58 -8.27
C TYR A 306 15.34 0.10 -9.42
N ASN A 307 15.81 -0.66 -10.41
CA ASN A 307 16.59 -0.12 -11.53
C ASN A 307 15.78 0.74 -12.53
N GLN A 308 14.46 0.89 -12.36
CA GLN A 308 13.66 1.75 -13.23
C GLN A 308 14.09 3.23 -13.18
N TYR A 309 14.76 3.68 -12.11
CA TYR A 309 15.29 5.05 -12.04
C TYR A 309 16.32 5.33 -13.15
N LEU A 310 17.02 4.32 -13.64
CA LEU A 310 18.00 4.45 -14.73
C LEU A 310 17.35 4.79 -16.07
N ASN A 311 16.04 4.60 -16.18
CA ASN A 311 15.27 4.97 -17.37
C ASN A 311 14.88 6.44 -17.39
N PHE A 312 15.22 7.26 -16.38
CA PHE A 312 14.94 8.69 -16.37
C PHE A 312 16.21 9.51 -16.69
N GLN A 313 16.04 10.66 -17.36
CA GLN A 313 17.17 11.57 -17.60
C GLN A 313 17.42 12.44 -16.37
N ASP A 314 18.69 12.77 -16.10
CA ASP A 314 19.05 13.68 -15.01
C ASP A 314 18.30 15.02 -15.14
N GLY A 315 17.37 15.27 -14.21
CA GLY A 315 16.57 16.49 -14.12
C GLY A 315 15.19 16.44 -14.78
N ASP A 316 14.81 15.35 -15.45
CA ASP A 316 13.45 15.13 -15.99
C ASP A 316 12.79 13.94 -15.31
N ALA A 317 12.11 14.20 -14.19
CA ALA A 317 11.33 13.21 -13.45
C ALA A 317 9.95 12.94 -14.08
N THR A 318 9.67 13.52 -15.27
CA THR A 318 8.32 13.58 -15.83
C THR A 318 8.05 12.44 -16.80
N GLU A 319 9.06 12.02 -17.56
CA GLU A 319 8.96 10.99 -18.60
C GLU A 319 10.21 10.08 -18.64
N PRO A 320 10.02 8.74 -18.67
CA PRO A 320 11.13 7.83 -18.90
C PRO A 320 11.62 7.95 -20.35
N VAL A 321 12.92 7.69 -20.55
CA VAL A 321 13.62 7.64 -21.85
C VAL A 321 12.90 6.70 -22.83
N ASN A 322 12.23 5.65 -22.33
CA ASN A 322 11.34 4.79 -23.10
C ASN A 322 9.96 4.74 -22.45
N VAL A 323 8.95 5.30 -23.13
CA VAL A 323 7.54 5.36 -22.69
C VAL A 323 6.75 4.12 -23.15
N THR A 324 7.38 3.23 -23.93
CA THR A 324 6.70 2.07 -24.51
C THR A 324 6.29 1.08 -23.42
N ALA A 325 5.03 0.66 -23.47
CA ALA A 325 4.54 -0.46 -22.67
C ALA A 325 5.45 -1.69 -22.89
N ASN A 326 6.19 -2.07 -21.85
CA ASN A 326 7.02 -3.27 -21.88
C ASN A 326 6.14 -4.47 -21.59
N LEU A 327 5.78 -5.15 -22.67
CA LEU A 327 5.14 -6.46 -22.62
C LEU A 327 6.24 -7.49 -22.36
N ALA A 328 6.40 -7.90 -21.09
CA ALA A 328 7.10 -9.14 -20.79
C ALA A 328 6.21 -10.30 -21.27
N PRO A 329 6.73 -11.31 -21.98
CA PRO A 329 5.91 -12.39 -22.53
C PRO A 329 5.30 -13.24 -21.40
N PRO A 330 3.97 -13.35 -21.27
CA PRO A 330 3.38 -14.41 -20.46
C PRO A 330 3.36 -15.71 -21.28
N SER A 331 3.81 -16.80 -20.68
CA SER A 331 3.40 -18.15 -21.10
C SER A 331 1.98 -18.45 -20.54
N PRO A 332 1.30 -19.49 -21.02
CA PRO A 332 0.06 -19.50 -21.83
C PRO A 332 -1.30 -19.24 -21.11
N ARG A 333 -2.38 -19.28 -21.94
CA ARG A 333 -3.81 -18.90 -21.79
C ARG A 333 -4.62 -19.29 -20.52
N THR A 334 -4.03 -19.93 -19.53
CA THR A 334 -4.67 -20.26 -18.25
C THR A 334 -3.57 -20.23 -17.22
N PHE A 335 -3.55 -19.20 -16.36
CA PHE A 335 -2.60 -19.18 -15.26
C PHE A 335 -2.88 -20.39 -14.35
N ASP A 336 -1.92 -21.29 -14.24
CA ASP A 336 -1.94 -22.39 -13.28
C ASP A 336 -1.34 -21.88 -11.96
N VAL A 337 -1.76 -22.42 -10.83
CA VAL A 337 -1.13 -22.15 -9.51
C VAL A 337 0.36 -22.49 -9.50
N ASN A 338 0.82 -23.27 -10.49
CA ASN A 338 2.20 -23.66 -10.71
C ASN A 338 3.02 -22.68 -11.57
N ASP A 339 2.39 -21.63 -12.14
CA ASP A 339 3.12 -20.61 -12.89
C ASP A 339 4.04 -19.79 -11.97
N SER A 340 5.06 -19.17 -12.54
CA SER A 340 5.99 -18.32 -11.79
C SER A 340 5.49 -16.89 -11.71
N SER A 341 5.64 -16.24 -10.55
CA SER A 341 5.52 -14.77 -10.46
C SER A 341 6.43 -14.09 -11.50
N PRO A 342 6.12 -12.86 -11.95
CA PRO A 342 6.96 -12.13 -12.88
C PRO A 342 8.32 -11.81 -12.27
N GLU A 343 9.32 -11.68 -13.14
CA GLU A 343 10.70 -11.33 -12.79
C GLU A 343 11.05 -9.88 -13.17
N ALA A 344 10.15 -9.15 -13.84
CA ALA A 344 10.36 -7.76 -14.25
C ALA A 344 9.05 -6.96 -14.21
N VAL A 345 9.18 -5.63 -14.10
CA VAL A 345 8.07 -4.68 -14.13
C VAL A 345 7.49 -4.64 -15.54
N ALA A 346 6.17 -4.85 -15.64
CA ALA A 346 5.42 -4.76 -16.89
C ALA A 346 4.40 -3.63 -16.81
N LEU A 347 4.59 -2.59 -17.63
CA LEU A 347 3.67 -1.45 -17.75
C LEU A 347 2.63 -1.75 -18.82
N LYS A 348 1.35 -1.76 -18.45
CA LYS A 348 0.23 -2.01 -19.37
C LYS A 348 -1.06 -1.28 -18.99
N PRO A 349 -1.90 -0.87 -19.96
CA PRO A 349 -3.22 -0.33 -19.64
C PRO A 349 -4.13 -1.40 -19.02
N VAL A 350 -5.02 -0.95 -18.14
CA VAL A 350 -6.03 -1.76 -17.47
C VAL A 350 -7.42 -1.40 -18.00
N VAL A 351 -8.30 -2.37 -18.18
CA VAL A 351 -9.71 -2.10 -18.51
C VAL A 351 -10.43 -1.67 -17.24
N ALA A 352 -10.44 -0.37 -16.93
CA ALA A 352 -11.15 0.14 -15.75
C ALA A 352 -12.67 -0.09 -15.84
N LYS A 353 -13.22 -0.02 -17.06
CA LYS A 353 -14.66 -0.19 -17.30
C LYS A 353 -14.96 -0.76 -18.67
N LEU A 354 -15.87 -1.73 -18.72
CA LEU A 354 -16.54 -2.20 -19.92
C LEU A 354 -18.04 -1.96 -19.75
N GLN A 355 -18.60 -1.04 -20.53
CA GLN A 355 -20.03 -0.80 -20.60
C GLN A 355 -20.57 -1.32 -21.92
N ILE A 356 -21.64 -2.10 -21.87
CA ILE A 356 -22.33 -2.60 -23.04
C ILE A 356 -23.74 -2.01 -23.02
N LEU A 357 -24.00 -1.05 -23.90
CA LEU A 357 -25.35 -0.51 -24.06
C LEU A 357 -26.14 -1.35 -25.04
N PHE A 358 -27.38 -1.65 -24.65
CA PHE A 358 -28.36 -2.30 -25.49
C PHE A 358 -29.43 -1.27 -25.87
N SER A 359 -29.56 -1.06 -27.18
CA SER A 359 -30.45 -0.06 -27.76
C SER A 359 -31.42 -0.68 -28.75
N MET A 360 -32.59 -0.05 -28.90
CA MET A 360 -33.53 -0.36 -29.97
C MET A 360 -33.52 0.73 -31.02
N VAL A 361 -33.68 0.33 -32.28
CA VAL A 361 -33.84 1.25 -33.40
C VAL A 361 -34.78 0.64 -34.43
N THR A 362 -35.43 1.47 -35.24
CA THR A 362 -36.18 1.02 -36.40
C THR A 362 -35.80 1.78 -37.66
N HIS A 363 -35.93 1.11 -38.80
CA HIS A 363 -35.68 1.70 -40.11
C HIS A 363 -36.78 1.35 -41.10
N THR A 364 -36.91 2.14 -42.17
CA THR A 364 -37.87 1.86 -43.23
C THR A 364 -37.57 0.54 -43.92
N LEU A 365 -38.56 -0.34 -44.04
CA LEU A 365 -38.40 -1.68 -44.62
C LEU A 365 -37.89 -1.65 -46.09
N ALA A 366 -38.08 -0.54 -46.81
CA ALA A 366 -37.68 -0.38 -48.19
C ALA A 366 -36.20 -0.01 -48.41
N SER A 367 -35.48 0.47 -47.39
CA SER A 367 -34.12 1.02 -47.54
C SER A 367 -32.98 0.01 -47.28
N ILE A 368 -33.30 -1.23 -46.90
CA ILE A 368 -32.33 -2.14 -46.27
C ILE A 368 -32.12 -3.47 -47.02
N ASP A 369 -33.18 -4.17 -47.41
CA ASP A 369 -33.03 -5.48 -48.05
C ASP A 369 -33.14 -5.33 -49.57
N GLY A 370 -32.00 -5.31 -50.28
CA GLY A 370 -31.93 -5.39 -51.75
C GLY A 370 -32.58 -6.65 -52.36
N SER A 371 -33.27 -7.47 -51.56
CA SER A 371 -34.09 -8.58 -52.01
C SER A 371 -35.46 -8.10 -52.49
N ASN A 372 -35.78 -8.42 -53.75
CA ASN A 372 -37.02 -7.99 -54.40
C ASN A 372 -38.32 -8.39 -53.65
N ALA A 373 -38.30 -9.33 -52.71
CA ALA A 373 -39.53 -9.87 -52.10
C ALA A 373 -40.21 -8.91 -51.11
N ALA A 374 -39.47 -8.33 -50.15
CA ALA A 374 -40.04 -7.36 -49.18
C ALA A 374 -40.44 -6.05 -49.88
N ALA A 375 -39.62 -5.60 -50.84
CA ALA A 375 -39.90 -4.45 -51.69
C ALA A 375 -41.11 -4.67 -52.61
N THR A 376 -41.38 -5.90 -53.08
CA THR A 376 -42.55 -6.20 -53.91
C THR A 376 -43.85 -6.12 -53.10
N TYR A 377 -43.92 -6.69 -51.90
CA TYR A 377 -45.13 -6.63 -51.07
C TYR A 377 -45.37 -5.25 -50.43
N ALA A 378 -44.31 -4.50 -50.08
CA ALA A 378 -44.45 -3.12 -49.61
C ALA A 378 -44.92 -2.14 -50.72
N ARG A 379 -44.68 -2.46 -52.00
CA ARG A 379 -45.13 -1.67 -53.16
C ARG A 379 -46.60 -1.87 -53.53
N GLU A 380 -47.26 -2.93 -53.05
CA GLU A 380 -48.65 -3.25 -53.43
C GLU A 380 -49.71 -2.34 -52.78
N ASP A 381 -49.39 -1.57 -51.74
CA ASP A 381 -50.27 -0.51 -51.20
C ASP A 381 -49.46 0.64 -50.57
N PRO A 382 -49.39 1.84 -51.21
CA PRO A 382 -48.56 2.98 -50.78
C PRO A 382 -49.01 3.64 -49.46
N ARG A 383 -50.03 3.11 -48.78
CA ARG A 383 -50.50 3.58 -47.46
C ARG A 383 -49.78 2.93 -46.28
N TYR A 384 -48.88 1.95 -46.50
CA TYR A 384 -48.22 1.22 -45.42
C TYR A 384 -46.69 1.36 -45.45
N THR A 385 -46.17 2.42 -44.83
CA THR A 385 -44.77 2.50 -44.41
C THR A 385 -44.54 1.57 -43.23
N HIS A 386 -43.88 0.43 -43.45
CA HIS A 386 -43.49 -0.47 -42.38
C HIS A 386 -42.06 -0.18 -41.94
N LEU A 387 -41.83 -0.28 -40.64
CA LEU A 387 -40.55 -0.14 -39.97
C LEU A 387 -40.05 -1.53 -39.51
N LYS A 388 -38.73 -1.73 -39.58
CA LYS A 388 -38.03 -2.95 -39.18
C LYS A 388 -37.26 -2.66 -37.88
N PRO A 389 -37.58 -3.33 -36.76
CA PRO A 389 -36.87 -3.13 -35.49
C PRO A 389 -35.57 -3.95 -35.42
N TRP A 390 -34.55 -3.36 -34.80
CA TRP A 390 -33.24 -3.97 -34.54
C TRP A 390 -32.83 -3.79 -33.08
N LEU A 391 -32.10 -4.78 -32.57
CA LEU A 391 -31.30 -4.67 -31.36
C LEU A 391 -29.92 -4.17 -31.73
N VAL A 392 -29.41 -3.17 -31.02
CA VAL A 392 -28.07 -2.63 -31.19
C VAL A 392 -27.26 -2.92 -29.93
N PHE A 393 -26.03 -3.39 -30.13
CA PHE A 393 -25.03 -3.66 -29.10
C PHE A 393 -23.89 -2.66 -29.22
N GLU A 394 -23.58 -1.97 -28.14
CA GLU A 394 -22.63 -0.86 -28.12
C GLU A 394 -21.64 -1.06 -26.98
N PRO A 395 -20.54 -1.78 -27.21
CA PRO A 395 -19.44 -1.89 -26.24
C PRO A 395 -18.65 -0.58 -26.18
N VAL A 396 -18.37 -0.15 -24.96
CA VAL A 396 -17.60 1.04 -24.61
C VAL A 396 -16.55 0.62 -23.61
N ILE A 397 -15.28 0.86 -23.95
CA ILE A 397 -14.14 0.42 -23.16
C ILE A 397 -13.46 1.67 -22.61
N THR A 398 -13.25 1.71 -21.30
CA THR A 398 -12.39 2.70 -20.64
C THR A 398 -11.07 2.02 -20.30
N LEU A 399 -9.99 2.44 -20.98
CA LEU A 399 -8.64 2.05 -20.60
C LEU A 399 -8.09 3.04 -19.59
N TRP A 400 -7.36 2.51 -18.61
CA TRP A 400 -6.77 3.25 -17.51
C TRP A 400 -5.27 2.98 -17.45
N ASN A 401 -4.48 4.03 -17.23
CA ASN A 401 -3.07 3.92 -16.89
C ASN A 401 -2.89 3.98 -15.36
N PRO A 402 -2.61 2.86 -14.67
CA PRO A 402 -2.43 2.85 -13.22
C PRO A 402 -1.07 3.40 -12.75
N TYR A 403 -0.15 3.72 -13.65
CA TYR A 403 1.23 4.05 -13.30
C TYR A 403 1.50 5.55 -13.24
N SER A 404 2.63 5.88 -12.64
CA SER A 404 3.17 7.22 -12.49
C SER A 404 3.74 7.83 -13.79
N VAL A 405 3.95 7.02 -14.81
CA VAL A 405 4.56 7.43 -16.09
C VAL A 405 3.56 7.27 -17.23
N PRO A 406 3.69 8.06 -18.31
CA PRO A 406 2.89 7.82 -19.49
C PRO A 406 3.18 6.42 -20.04
N ILE A 407 2.20 5.83 -20.69
CA ILE A 407 2.38 4.56 -21.39
C ILE A 407 1.95 4.71 -22.84
N GLU A 408 2.80 4.22 -23.74
CA GLU A 408 2.56 4.21 -25.18
C GLU A 408 2.50 2.79 -25.73
N PHE A 409 1.48 2.51 -26.54
CA PHE A 409 1.28 1.21 -27.18
C PHE A 409 0.59 1.35 -28.55
N ASP A 410 0.91 0.44 -29.46
CA ASP A 410 0.43 0.48 -30.84
C ASP A 410 -1.07 0.14 -30.97
N GLY A 411 -1.55 -0.80 -30.15
CA GLY A 411 -2.94 -1.23 -30.14
C GLY A 411 -3.22 -2.35 -29.14
N VAL A 412 -4.50 -2.49 -28.79
CA VAL A 412 -5.00 -3.53 -27.87
C VAL A 412 -6.20 -4.20 -28.51
N SER A 413 -6.15 -5.52 -28.66
CA SER A 413 -7.27 -6.37 -29.01
C SER A 413 -8.03 -6.80 -27.74
N ILE A 414 -9.34 -6.60 -27.71
CA ILE A 414 -10.20 -7.06 -26.61
C ILE A 414 -11.22 -8.05 -27.17
N GLY A 415 -11.17 -9.27 -26.67
CA GLY A 415 -12.12 -10.34 -26.93
C GLY A 415 -13.14 -10.45 -25.80
N LEU A 416 -14.44 -10.41 -26.09
CA LEU A 416 -15.51 -10.75 -25.15
C LEU A 416 -16.14 -12.07 -25.56
N ASP A 417 -16.25 -13.00 -24.63
CA ASP A 417 -16.93 -14.27 -24.83
C ASP A 417 -18.06 -14.45 -23.82
N LYS A 418 -19.13 -15.12 -24.26
CA LYS A 418 -20.28 -15.51 -23.43
C LYS A 418 -20.95 -14.36 -22.66
N ILE A 419 -21.12 -13.18 -23.26
CA ILE A 419 -21.83 -12.03 -22.66
C ILE A 419 -23.16 -12.46 -21.99
N PRO A 420 -23.34 -12.20 -20.67
CA PRO A 420 -24.35 -12.88 -19.85
C PRO A 420 -25.74 -12.21 -19.91
N VAL A 421 -26.21 -11.79 -21.09
CA VAL A 421 -27.49 -11.09 -21.27
C VAL A 421 -28.35 -11.78 -22.32
N ALA A 422 -29.63 -11.98 -21.98
CA ALA A 422 -30.61 -12.58 -22.87
C ALA A 422 -31.86 -11.70 -23.06
N PHE A 423 -32.47 -11.81 -24.23
CA PHE A 423 -33.54 -10.95 -24.70
C PHE A 423 -34.78 -11.74 -25.09
N ARG A 424 -35.95 -11.14 -24.87
CA ARG A 424 -37.26 -11.57 -25.35
C ARG A 424 -37.97 -10.37 -25.96
N PHE A 425 -38.63 -10.59 -27.09
CA PHE A 425 -39.29 -9.53 -27.85
C PHE A 425 -40.75 -9.88 -28.07
N ALA A 426 -41.65 -8.92 -27.87
CA ALA A 426 -43.06 -9.02 -28.19
C ALA A 426 -43.51 -7.85 -29.06
N LYS A 427 -44.48 -8.10 -29.93
CA LYS A 427 -45.11 -7.09 -30.80
C LYS A 427 -46.52 -6.82 -30.33
N GLN A 428 -46.87 -5.55 -30.21
CA GLN A 428 -48.22 -5.10 -29.91
C GLN A 428 -48.77 -4.31 -31.10
N ALA A 429 -49.72 -4.90 -31.82
CA ALA A 429 -50.34 -4.29 -32.99
C ALA A 429 -51.83 -4.01 -32.76
N GLY A 430 -52.24 -2.73 -32.77
CA GLY A 430 -53.65 -2.34 -32.61
C GLY A 430 -54.24 -2.55 -31.19
N ARG A 431 -55.53 -2.94 -31.09
CA ARG A 431 -56.24 -3.18 -29.81
C ARG A 431 -56.07 -4.60 -29.24
N THR A 432 -55.34 -5.46 -29.93
CA THR A 432 -54.98 -6.80 -29.46
C THR A 432 -53.79 -6.71 -28.51
N GLY A 433 -53.77 -7.55 -27.45
CA GLY A 433 -52.67 -7.60 -26.50
C GLY A 433 -51.33 -7.95 -27.15
N ALA A 434 -50.22 -7.71 -26.43
CA ALA A 434 -48.87 -8.02 -26.90
C ALA A 434 -48.70 -9.53 -27.18
N ALA A 435 -48.08 -9.86 -28.31
CA ALA A 435 -47.77 -11.22 -28.70
C ALA A 435 -46.26 -11.40 -28.86
N ASP A 436 -45.66 -12.40 -28.21
CA ASP A 436 -44.25 -12.73 -28.37
C ASP A 436 -43.88 -12.98 -29.82
N LEU A 437 -42.67 -12.59 -30.24
CA LEU A 437 -42.24 -12.76 -31.62
C LEU A 437 -41.94 -14.22 -31.98
N ARG A 438 -41.58 -15.09 -31.01
CA ARG A 438 -41.21 -16.50 -31.20
C ARG A 438 -42.15 -17.42 -30.41
N ILE A 439 -42.45 -18.61 -30.94
CA ILE A 439 -43.34 -19.61 -30.30
C ILE A 439 -42.56 -20.37 -29.21
N VAL A 440 -43.14 -20.51 -28.01
CA VAL A 440 -42.52 -21.19 -26.84
C VAL A 440 -42.62 -22.72 -26.91
N ASP A 441 -43.55 -23.28 -27.67
CA ASP A 441 -43.91 -24.71 -27.59
C ASP A 441 -44.04 -25.36 -28.98
N SER A 442 -42.98 -25.33 -29.79
CA SER A 442 -43.02 -25.83 -31.17
C SER A 442 -42.57 -27.30 -31.34
N GLY A 443 -42.32 -28.03 -30.25
CA GLY A 443 -41.81 -29.42 -30.28
C GLY A 443 -40.41 -29.59 -30.90
N ASP A 444 -39.73 -28.49 -31.26
CA ASP A 444 -38.31 -28.44 -31.63
C ASP A 444 -37.55 -28.02 -30.37
N SER A 445 -36.68 -28.89 -29.85
CA SER A 445 -35.89 -28.63 -28.65
C SER A 445 -34.97 -27.40 -28.76
N ARG A 446 -34.83 -26.83 -29.98
CA ARG A 446 -34.09 -25.59 -30.24
C ARG A 446 -34.97 -24.33 -30.21
N VAL A 447 -36.28 -24.46 -29.94
CA VAL A 447 -37.30 -23.39 -30.01
C VAL A 447 -38.06 -23.20 -28.68
N THR A 448 -37.82 -24.04 -27.67
CA THR A 448 -38.53 -24.04 -26.38
C THR A 448 -38.08 -22.97 -25.36
N ARG A 449 -37.19 -22.02 -25.73
CA ARG A 449 -36.62 -21.05 -24.79
C ARG A 449 -37.46 -19.78 -24.59
N ASN A 450 -37.58 -19.32 -23.33
CA ASN A 450 -38.27 -18.08 -22.96
C ASN A 450 -37.44 -16.79 -23.21
N TYR A 451 -36.12 -16.85 -23.10
CA TYR A 451 -35.17 -15.75 -23.36
C TYR A 451 -34.01 -16.25 -24.23
N TRP A 452 -33.44 -15.37 -25.06
CA TRP A 452 -32.44 -15.73 -26.07
C TRP A 452 -31.14 -14.94 -25.86
N PRO A 453 -29.97 -15.59 -25.73
CA PRO A 453 -28.69 -14.88 -25.64
C PRO A 453 -28.34 -14.13 -26.93
N LEU A 454 -27.44 -13.16 -26.85
CA LEU A 454 -27.00 -12.32 -27.97
C LEU A 454 -26.54 -13.13 -29.20
N SER A 455 -25.86 -14.26 -28.95
CA SER A 455 -25.36 -15.20 -29.97
C SER A 455 -26.46 -15.79 -30.88
N ASN A 456 -27.73 -15.77 -30.44
CA ASN A 456 -28.86 -16.27 -31.20
C ASN A 456 -29.50 -15.24 -32.15
N PHE A 457 -29.00 -14.01 -32.19
CA PHE A 457 -29.44 -12.95 -33.12
C PHE A 457 -28.44 -12.72 -34.26
N VAL A 458 -27.38 -13.53 -34.30
CA VAL A 458 -26.31 -13.56 -35.30
C VAL A 458 -26.60 -14.57 -36.41
N TRP A 459 -26.19 -14.28 -37.65
CA TRP A 459 -26.39 -15.17 -38.80
C TRP A 459 -25.16 -16.04 -39.07
N GLY A 460 -25.29 -17.37 -38.96
CA GLY A 460 -24.23 -18.24 -39.45
C GLY A 460 -24.56 -19.73 -39.41
N SER A 461 -24.56 -20.35 -40.58
CA SER A 461 -24.56 -21.81 -40.69
C SER A 461 -23.11 -22.26 -40.73
N VAL A 462 -22.58 -22.81 -39.63
CA VAL A 462 -21.30 -23.54 -39.70
C VAL A 462 -21.57 -24.80 -40.53
N SER A 463 -21.25 -24.73 -41.82
CA SER A 463 -21.39 -25.85 -42.75
C SER A 463 -20.30 -26.88 -42.48
N GLY A 464 -20.49 -27.68 -41.43
CA GLY A 464 -19.68 -28.84 -41.10
C GLY A 464 -20.58 -29.87 -40.42
N GLY A 465 -20.79 -31.02 -41.06
CA GLY A 465 -21.77 -32.00 -40.62
C GLY A 465 -21.50 -32.53 -39.22
N SER A 466 -22.37 -32.18 -38.26
CA SER A 466 -22.88 -33.00 -37.16
C SER A 466 -23.60 -32.12 -36.13
N GLY A 467 -24.85 -31.73 -36.42
CA GLY A 467 -25.86 -31.46 -35.39
C GLY A 467 -25.62 -30.41 -34.29
N LYS A 468 -24.56 -29.60 -34.34
CA LYS A 468 -24.30 -28.51 -33.38
C LYS A 468 -23.99 -27.24 -34.17
N SER A 469 -24.94 -26.31 -34.20
CA SER A 469 -24.68 -24.95 -34.68
C SER A 469 -23.96 -24.21 -33.55
N ASP A 470 -22.64 -24.07 -33.64
CA ASP A 470 -21.87 -23.26 -32.71
C ASP A 470 -22.32 -21.80 -32.87
N ALA A 471 -23.11 -21.31 -31.91
CA ALA A 471 -23.54 -19.92 -31.86
C ALA A 471 -22.30 -19.04 -31.64
N ILE A 472 -22.21 -17.89 -32.31
CA ILE A 472 -21.06 -16.99 -32.14
C ILE A 472 -21.16 -16.36 -30.76
N THR A 473 -20.33 -16.82 -29.82
CA THR A 473 -20.28 -16.31 -28.45
C THR A 473 -19.16 -15.28 -28.25
N ASN A 474 -18.22 -15.18 -29.20
CA ASN A 474 -17.01 -14.37 -29.10
C ASN A 474 -17.07 -13.13 -30.02
N PHE A 475 -16.77 -11.96 -29.45
CA PHE A 475 -16.64 -10.66 -30.13
C PHE A 475 -15.22 -10.14 -29.93
N SER A 476 -14.55 -9.66 -30.98
CA SER A 476 -13.18 -9.13 -30.87
C SER A 476 -13.09 -7.72 -31.44
N PHE A 477 -12.46 -6.83 -30.69
CA PHE A 477 -12.33 -5.39 -30.98
C PHE A 477 -10.85 -5.01 -31.00
N ASN A 478 -10.43 -4.19 -31.95
CA ASN A 478 -9.05 -3.70 -32.04
C ASN A 478 -9.01 -2.23 -31.70
N ILE A 479 -8.55 -1.89 -30.51
CA ILE A 479 -8.25 -0.51 -30.12
C ILE A 479 -6.96 -0.08 -30.82
N ARG A 480 -7.04 1.01 -31.58
CA ARG A 480 -5.93 1.57 -32.37
C ARG A 480 -5.86 3.08 -32.21
N GLY A 481 -4.68 3.64 -32.49
CA GLY A 481 -4.50 5.09 -32.56
C GLY A 481 -5.46 5.73 -33.56
N GLY A 482 -5.94 6.92 -33.24
CA GLY A 482 -6.93 7.66 -34.02
C GLY A 482 -8.05 8.23 -33.17
N ASP A 483 -8.94 8.99 -33.81
CA ASP A 483 -10.06 9.67 -33.17
C ASP A 483 -11.32 9.62 -34.05
N MET A 484 -12.44 10.10 -33.52
CA MET A 484 -13.73 10.14 -34.21
C MET A 484 -13.81 11.20 -35.33
N GLU A 485 -12.92 12.18 -35.41
CA GLU A 485 -12.94 13.24 -36.41
C GLU A 485 -12.14 12.83 -37.67
N ASN A 486 -10.94 12.31 -37.46
CA ASN A 486 -9.94 11.98 -38.46
C ASN A 486 -9.95 10.49 -38.84
N GLY A 487 -10.39 9.62 -37.93
CA GLY A 487 -10.37 8.16 -38.08
C GLY A 487 -9.05 7.54 -37.60
N LEU A 488 -8.67 6.40 -38.19
CA LEU A 488 -7.45 5.68 -37.78
C LEU A 488 -6.17 6.50 -38.03
N SER A 489 -5.30 6.47 -37.04
CA SER A 489 -3.94 7.01 -37.06
C SER A 489 -2.91 5.89 -37.08
N ARG A 490 -1.68 6.21 -37.47
CA ARG A 490 -0.51 5.35 -37.28
C ARG A 490 0.27 5.68 -36.00
N GLU A 491 -0.10 6.78 -35.34
CA GLU A 491 0.51 7.16 -34.07
C GLU A 491 0.11 6.16 -32.97
N PRO A 492 1.02 5.81 -32.06
CA PRO A 492 0.71 5.00 -30.89
C PRO A 492 -0.39 5.64 -30.04
N ILE A 493 -1.14 4.81 -29.32
CA ILE A 493 -2.04 5.27 -28.28
C ILE A 493 -1.18 5.64 -27.07
N ARG A 494 -1.36 6.86 -26.59
CA ARG A 494 -0.72 7.37 -25.38
C ARG A 494 -1.76 7.58 -24.29
N LEU A 495 -1.47 7.05 -23.10
CA LEU A 495 -2.21 7.32 -21.88
C LEU A 495 -1.31 8.04 -20.88
N GLU A 496 -1.73 9.22 -20.43
CA GLU A 496 -1.03 9.96 -19.38
C GLU A 496 -1.15 9.25 -18.02
N PRO A 497 -0.30 9.56 -17.03
CA PRO A 497 -0.38 8.96 -15.70
C PRO A 497 -1.75 9.08 -15.06
N GLY A 498 -2.25 7.96 -14.55
CA GLY A 498 -3.58 7.86 -13.98
C GLY A 498 -4.72 7.94 -15.00
N GLU A 499 -4.49 8.32 -16.26
CA GLU A 499 -5.53 8.75 -17.20
C GLU A 499 -6.55 7.66 -17.52
N ASN A 500 -7.83 8.04 -17.51
CA ASN A 500 -8.97 7.22 -17.93
C ASN A 500 -9.46 7.69 -19.30
N LYS A 501 -9.24 6.87 -20.34
CA LYS A 501 -9.57 7.19 -21.72
C LYS A 501 -10.58 6.23 -22.32
N ILE A 502 -11.57 6.77 -23.05
CA ILE A 502 -12.69 6.00 -23.60
C ILE A 502 -12.42 5.65 -25.06
N PHE A 503 -12.74 4.41 -25.42
CA PHE A 503 -12.62 3.85 -26.75
C PHE A 503 -13.92 3.18 -27.18
N THR A 504 -14.40 3.53 -28.37
CA THR A 504 -15.59 2.94 -28.98
C THR A 504 -15.38 2.66 -30.47
N ALA A 505 -16.30 1.90 -31.07
CA ALA A 505 -16.23 1.53 -32.48
C ALA A 505 -16.13 2.78 -33.37
N LEU A 506 -15.18 2.77 -34.31
CA LEU A 506 -14.91 3.91 -35.20
C LEU A 506 -16.14 4.26 -36.06
N VAL A 507 -16.76 5.40 -35.75
CA VAL A 507 -17.84 6.02 -36.51
C VAL A 507 -17.55 7.51 -36.59
N LYS A 508 -17.24 8.02 -37.80
CA LYS A 508 -16.75 9.40 -37.90
C LYS A 508 -17.85 10.39 -37.54
N GLN A 509 -17.46 11.49 -36.91
CA GLN A 509 -18.39 12.55 -36.55
C GLN A 509 -19.02 13.15 -37.82
N GLY A 510 -20.35 13.15 -37.85
CA GLY A 510 -21.11 13.66 -39.00
C GLY A 510 -21.42 12.61 -40.08
N ASP A 511 -20.86 11.40 -40.01
CA ASP A 511 -21.30 10.32 -40.90
C ASP A 511 -22.80 10.04 -40.66
N THR A 512 -23.56 9.96 -41.74
CA THR A 512 -24.98 9.59 -41.66
C THR A 512 -25.14 8.09 -41.48
N TRP A 513 -26.20 7.64 -40.82
CA TRP A 513 -26.45 6.20 -40.63
C TRP A 513 -26.43 5.40 -41.95
N GLY A 514 -26.87 6.02 -43.05
CA GLY A 514 -26.82 5.45 -44.40
C GLY A 514 -25.42 5.30 -44.98
N GLU A 515 -24.49 6.18 -44.60
CA GLU A 515 -23.06 6.12 -44.94
C GLU A 515 -22.32 5.14 -44.03
N VAL A 516 -22.69 5.09 -42.74
CA VAL A 516 -22.24 4.10 -41.74
C VAL A 516 -22.98 2.77 -41.90
N LYS A 517 -23.55 2.45 -43.07
CA LYS A 517 -24.00 1.08 -43.44
C LYS A 517 -22.83 0.08 -43.52
N ARG A 518 -21.90 0.12 -42.55
CA ARG A 518 -21.03 -1.00 -42.23
C ARG A 518 -21.92 -2.03 -41.55
N ASP A 519 -22.51 -2.85 -42.42
CA ASP A 519 -23.08 -4.13 -42.10
C ASP A 519 -22.03 -4.97 -41.35
N PHE A 520 -21.83 -4.75 -40.05
CA PHE A 520 -21.44 -5.84 -39.16
C PHE A 520 -22.66 -6.72 -38.92
N VAL A 521 -23.33 -7.14 -40.01
CA VAL A 521 -24.08 -8.37 -39.95
C VAL A 521 -23.00 -9.39 -39.64
N ILE A 522 -23.04 -9.94 -38.44
CA ILE A 522 -22.24 -11.11 -38.14
C ILE A 522 -22.82 -12.20 -39.01
N GLN A 523 -22.26 -12.31 -40.22
CA GLN A 523 -22.67 -13.17 -41.30
C GLN A 523 -21.51 -14.14 -41.46
N SER A 524 -21.73 -15.42 -41.21
CA SER A 524 -20.70 -16.43 -41.50
C SER A 524 -20.29 -16.30 -42.97
N GLY A 525 -19.11 -15.75 -43.21
CA GLY A 525 -18.41 -15.86 -44.48
C GLY A 525 -18.52 -14.71 -45.47
N ASN A 526 -18.84 -13.47 -45.09
CA ASN A 526 -18.45 -12.32 -45.92
C ASN A 526 -18.17 -11.09 -45.06
N SER A 527 -16.92 -10.66 -45.16
CA SER A 527 -16.33 -9.54 -44.45
C SER A 527 -16.98 -8.21 -44.81
N VAL A 528 -16.93 -7.26 -43.88
CA VAL A 528 -16.81 -5.84 -44.24
C VAL A 528 -15.43 -5.71 -44.91
N GLY A 529 -15.43 -5.91 -46.23
CA GLY A 529 -14.24 -5.90 -47.09
C GLY A 529 -13.35 -7.14 -46.95
N ALA A 530 -13.53 -8.17 -47.78
CA ALA A 530 -12.44 -9.12 -48.01
C ALA A 530 -12.54 -9.82 -49.37
N GLU A 531 -11.41 -9.80 -50.07
CA GLU A 531 -10.94 -11.00 -50.73
C GLU A 531 -10.87 -12.15 -49.69
N LYS A 532 -11.82 -13.08 -49.80
CA LYS A 532 -11.83 -14.47 -49.32
C LYS A 532 -10.82 -14.88 -48.23
N ALA A 533 -11.31 -15.14 -47.02
CA ALA A 533 -10.94 -16.33 -46.23
C ALA A 533 -11.88 -16.54 -45.03
N SER A 534 -12.09 -17.80 -44.69
CA SER A 534 -12.92 -18.34 -43.61
C SER A 534 -12.32 -18.12 -42.21
N SER A 535 -12.95 -17.34 -41.34
CA SER A 535 -13.06 -17.49 -39.85
C SER A 535 -13.38 -16.14 -39.18
N LEU A 536 -14.49 -16.11 -38.40
CA LEU A 536 -14.85 -15.14 -37.33
C LEU A 536 -14.87 -13.63 -37.70
N VAL A 537 -15.58 -12.80 -36.92
CA VAL A 537 -15.48 -11.34 -37.02
C VAL A 537 -14.12 -10.95 -36.48
N LYS A 538 -13.09 -10.94 -37.33
CA LYS A 538 -11.80 -10.35 -36.97
C LYS A 538 -11.90 -8.83 -37.15
N ASN A 539 -11.82 -8.14 -36.01
CA ASN A 539 -11.17 -6.83 -35.83
C ASN A 539 -12.02 -5.61 -36.21
N VAL A 540 -13.04 -5.30 -35.40
CA VAL A 540 -13.69 -3.98 -35.47
C VAL A 540 -12.76 -2.97 -34.83
N ASP A 541 -12.35 -1.96 -35.58
CA ASP A 541 -11.44 -0.94 -35.05
C ASP A 541 -12.17 0.01 -34.08
N PHE A 542 -11.59 0.19 -32.90
CA PHE A 542 -12.01 1.13 -31.88
C PHE A 542 -10.99 2.26 -31.82
N VAL A 543 -11.48 3.48 -31.71
CA VAL A 543 -10.65 4.69 -31.62
C VAL A 543 -11.06 5.49 -30.39
N GLU A 544 -10.23 6.46 -30.04
CA GLU A 544 -10.49 7.36 -28.93
C GLU A 544 -11.82 8.12 -29.14
N GLY A 545 -12.64 8.13 -28.09
CA GLY A 545 -13.88 8.89 -28.01
C GLY A 545 -15.16 8.06 -27.96
N TRP A 546 -16.27 8.76 -27.72
CA TRP A 546 -17.61 8.20 -27.65
C TRP A 546 -18.52 8.82 -28.70
N ASN A 547 -19.10 7.98 -29.56
CA ASN A 547 -20.12 8.40 -30.52
C ASN A 547 -21.42 7.61 -30.33
N PRO A 548 -22.48 8.24 -29.79
CA PRO A 548 -23.75 7.57 -29.54
C PRO A 548 -24.54 7.28 -30.83
N THR A 549 -24.02 7.55 -32.04
CA THR A 549 -24.62 7.09 -33.29
C THR A 549 -24.15 5.70 -33.73
N GLY A 550 -23.08 5.16 -33.13
CA GLY A 550 -22.49 3.87 -33.52
C GLY A 550 -23.25 2.62 -33.06
N GLY A 551 -22.62 1.45 -33.18
CA GLY A 551 -23.14 0.19 -32.63
C GLY A 551 -23.29 -0.96 -33.62
N PHE A 552 -23.34 -2.17 -33.07
CA PHE A 552 -23.52 -3.42 -33.80
C PHE A 552 -24.98 -3.83 -33.84
N ARG A 553 -25.56 -3.91 -35.04
CA ARG A 553 -26.97 -4.23 -35.23
C ARG A 553 -27.20 -5.73 -35.38
N PHE A 554 -28.29 -6.24 -34.81
CA PHE A 554 -28.76 -7.60 -35.02
C PHE A 554 -30.13 -7.63 -35.70
N ASP A 555 -30.18 -8.33 -36.84
CA ASP A 555 -31.32 -8.29 -37.77
C ASP A 555 -32.41 -9.35 -37.47
N HIS A 556 -32.10 -10.36 -36.67
CA HIS A 556 -32.91 -11.58 -36.52
C HIS A 556 -33.72 -11.63 -35.21
N LEU A 557 -34.42 -10.56 -34.85
CA LEU A 557 -35.31 -10.55 -33.68
C LEU A 557 -36.37 -11.67 -33.76
N ALA A 558 -36.79 -12.01 -34.98
CA ALA A 558 -37.59 -13.19 -35.27
C ALA A 558 -36.76 -14.26 -35.99
N ARG A 559 -36.97 -15.54 -35.66
CA ARG A 559 -36.43 -16.66 -36.46
C ARG A 559 -37.21 -16.78 -37.78
N TYR A 560 -37.14 -17.93 -38.46
CA TYR A 560 -37.96 -18.20 -39.65
C TYR A 560 -39.44 -17.89 -39.38
N LEU A 561 -40.15 -17.34 -40.37
CA LEU A 561 -41.60 -17.02 -40.30
C LEU A 561 -42.44 -18.15 -39.67
N GLN A 562 -42.11 -19.42 -39.92
CA GLN A 562 -42.84 -20.59 -39.38
C GLN A 562 -42.75 -20.77 -37.86
N TYR A 563 -41.78 -20.13 -37.21
CA TYR A 563 -41.59 -20.14 -35.75
C TYR A 563 -42.05 -18.84 -35.08
N ARG A 564 -42.63 -17.90 -35.84
CA ARG A 564 -43.22 -16.68 -35.27
C ARG A 564 -44.61 -16.94 -34.72
N ASN A 565 -44.95 -16.34 -33.60
CA ASN A 565 -46.30 -16.42 -33.06
C ASN A 565 -47.31 -15.89 -34.09
N PRO A 566 -48.33 -16.67 -34.50
CA PRO A 566 -49.32 -16.24 -35.48
C PRO A 566 -50.04 -14.93 -35.12
N GLN A 567 -50.19 -14.63 -33.83
CA GLN A 567 -50.78 -13.38 -33.33
C GLN A 567 -49.91 -12.15 -33.56
N SER A 568 -48.60 -12.33 -33.80
CA SER A 568 -47.65 -11.25 -34.09
C SER A 568 -47.56 -10.92 -35.61
N LEU A 569 -48.21 -11.71 -36.46
CA LEU A 569 -48.17 -11.58 -37.92
C LEU A 569 -49.35 -10.74 -38.46
N TYR A 570 -49.08 -9.84 -39.41
CA TYR A 570 -50.14 -9.18 -40.17
C TYR A 570 -50.79 -10.14 -41.16
N SER A 571 -51.98 -9.78 -41.65
CA SER A 571 -52.72 -10.57 -42.65
C SER A 571 -51.95 -10.79 -43.97
N PHE A 572 -51.01 -9.92 -44.34
CA PHE A 572 -50.14 -10.14 -45.50
C PHE A 572 -48.99 -11.10 -45.19
N GLU A 573 -48.39 -11.04 -43.99
CA GLU A 573 -47.38 -11.99 -43.51
C GLU A 573 -47.99 -13.41 -43.38
N GLN A 574 -49.25 -13.52 -42.93
CA GLN A 574 -50.00 -14.78 -42.88
C GLN A 574 -50.39 -15.31 -44.27
N ARG A 575 -50.67 -14.43 -45.24
CA ARG A 575 -50.99 -14.85 -46.62
C ARG A 575 -49.79 -15.51 -47.30
N ALA A 576 -48.57 -15.03 -47.04
CA ALA A 576 -47.34 -15.68 -47.50
C ALA A 576 -47.22 -17.13 -47.00
N PHE A 577 -47.72 -17.44 -45.79
CA PHE A 577 -47.74 -18.79 -45.21
C PHE A 577 -48.72 -19.75 -45.92
N SER A 578 -49.85 -19.22 -46.41
CA SER A 578 -50.96 -20.02 -46.97
C SER A 578 -50.83 -20.37 -48.47
N SER A 579 -49.85 -19.82 -49.19
CA SER A 579 -49.70 -20.03 -50.64
C SER A 579 -49.19 -21.44 -50.98
N PRO A 580 -49.93 -22.28 -51.74
CA PRO A 580 -49.55 -23.66 -51.99
C PRO A 580 -48.46 -23.87 -53.07
N SER A 581 -48.16 -22.86 -53.91
CA SER A 581 -47.53 -23.10 -55.22
C SER A 581 -46.15 -22.49 -55.46
N SER A 582 -45.48 -21.94 -54.45
CA SER A 582 -44.08 -21.49 -54.62
C SER A 582 -43.20 -22.14 -53.57
N THR A 583 -42.39 -23.10 -54.01
CA THR A 583 -41.25 -23.64 -53.27
C THR A 583 -40.29 -22.55 -52.77
N ASP A 584 -40.32 -21.35 -53.35
CA ASP A 584 -39.52 -20.18 -52.91
C ASP A 584 -40.01 -19.54 -51.60
N ILE A 585 -41.32 -19.51 -51.32
CA ILE A 585 -41.87 -18.83 -50.13
C ILE A 585 -41.78 -19.70 -48.88
N LYS A 586 -41.82 -21.03 -49.04
CA LYS A 586 -41.75 -21.99 -47.92
C LYS A 586 -40.33 -22.31 -47.47
N SER A 587 -39.30 -21.95 -48.25
CA SER A 587 -37.95 -22.49 -48.03
C SER A 587 -36.85 -21.49 -47.73
N SER A 588 -37.01 -20.17 -47.87
CA SER A 588 -35.84 -19.30 -47.63
C SER A 588 -36.16 -17.80 -47.44
N TRP A 589 -35.40 -17.15 -46.54
CA TRP A 589 -35.14 -15.70 -46.46
C TRP A 589 -36.02 -14.75 -45.61
N PHE A 590 -37.13 -15.18 -45.00
CA PHE A 590 -37.95 -14.24 -44.19
C PHE A 590 -37.67 -14.34 -42.69
N HIS A 591 -36.76 -13.51 -42.19
CA HIS A 591 -36.32 -13.44 -40.79
C HIS A 591 -36.62 -12.08 -40.11
N TRP A 592 -37.50 -11.27 -40.69
CA TRP A 592 -37.76 -9.90 -40.25
C TRP A 592 -39.13 -9.73 -39.57
N CYS A 593 -39.23 -8.70 -38.72
CA CYS A 593 -40.47 -8.25 -38.10
C CYS A 593 -40.87 -6.91 -38.71
N ALA A 594 -42.10 -6.78 -39.21
CA ALA A 594 -42.65 -5.48 -39.60
C ALA A 594 -43.50 -4.85 -38.50
N LEU A 595 -43.32 -3.55 -38.29
CA LEU A 595 -44.11 -2.68 -37.43
C LEU A 595 -44.73 -1.55 -38.28
N ARG A 596 -46.01 -1.22 -38.09
CA ARG A 596 -46.51 0.08 -38.59
C ARG A 596 -46.03 1.19 -37.64
N PRO A 597 -45.99 2.46 -38.05
CA PRO A 597 -45.44 3.54 -37.22
C PRO A 597 -46.09 3.64 -35.84
N GLN A 598 -47.38 3.30 -35.73
CA GLN A 598 -48.16 3.30 -34.48
C GLN A 598 -48.13 1.99 -33.68
N ASP A 599 -47.51 0.93 -34.19
CA ASP A 599 -47.38 -0.32 -33.44
C ASP A 599 -46.19 -0.24 -32.48
N SER A 600 -46.24 -1.01 -31.40
CA SER A 600 -45.19 -1.02 -30.39
C SER A 600 -44.41 -2.34 -30.39
N ILE A 601 -43.13 -2.24 -30.07
CA ILE A 601 -42.29 -3.38 -29.71
C ILE A 601 -42.01 -3.32 -28.21
N ILE A 602 -42.16 -4.47 -27.55
CA ILE A 602 -41.81 -4.65 -26.15
C ILE A 602 -40.54 -5.48 -26.10
N VAL A 603 -39.53 -4.97 -25.43
CA VAL A 603 -38.27 -5.65 -25.17
C VAL A 603 -38.22 -6.02 -23.70
N LYS A 604 -37.86 -7.27 -23.43
CA LYS A 604 -37.55 -7.77 -22.10
C LYS A 604 -36.11 -8.27 -22.11
N ALA A 605 -35.26 -7.75 -21.25
CA ALA A 605 -33.89 -8.20 -21.09
C ALA A 605 -33.65 -8.64 -19.66
N LYS A 606 -32.84 -9.69 -19.50
CA LYS A 606 -32.40 -10.16 -18.19
C LYS A 606 -31.00 -10.74 -18.28
N LEU A 607 -30.36 -10.82 -17.14
CA LEU A 607 -29.17 -11.62 -16.96
C LEU A 607 -29.49 -13.11 -17.18
N SER A 608 -28.61 -13.83 -17.87
CA SER A 608 -28.82 -15.25 -18.20
C SER A 608 -27.50 -15.95 -18.46
N ASN A 609 -27.41 -17.21 -18.05
CA ASN A 609 -26.34 -18.10 -18.49
C ASN A 609 -26.40 -18.29 -20.02
N ASN A 610 -25.24 -18.42 -20.65
CA ASN A 610 -25.09 -18.56 -22.11
C ASN A 610 -25.17 -20.03 -22.59
N ASP A 611 -25.39 -20.99 -21.68
CA ASP A 611 -25.50 -22.40 -22.05
C ASP A 611 -26.72 -22.65 -22.94
N ALA A 612 -26.48 -23.29 -24.08
CA ALA A 612 -27.49 -23.54 -25.09
C ALA A 612 -28.45 -24.69 -24.73
N ASN A 613 -28.22 -25.42 -23.63
CA ASN A 613 -28.88 -26.69 -23.36
C ASN A 613 -29.59 -26.83 -21.99
N SER A 614 -29.60 -25.82 -21.11
CA SER A 614 -30.30 -25.90 -19.82
C SER A 614 -31.63 -25.13 -19.83
N ASP A 615 -32.72 -25.83 -19.51
CA ASP A 615 -34.04 -25.26 -19.21
C ASP A 615 -34.24 -25.09 -17.68
N SER A 616 -33.18 -25.20 -16.86
CA SER A 616 -33.25 -25.12 -15.40
C SER A 616 -33.35 -23.68 -14.90
N GLU A 617 -34.30 -23.41 -14.00
CA GLU A 617 -34.44 -22.12 -13.31
C GLU A 617 -33.24 -21.80 -12.38
N ASP A 618 -32.42 -22.80 -12.02
CA ASP A 618 -31.26 -22.72 -11.11
C ASP A 618 -29.96 -22.13 -11.73
N ASP A 619 -30.01 -21.52 -12.91
CA ASP A 619 -28.79 -21.21 -13.69
C ASP A 619 -28.07 -19.92 -13.25
N ALA A 620 -27.11 -20.03 -12.33
CA ALA A 620 -26.04 -19.03 -12.10
C ALA A 620 -25.38 -18.56 -13.42
N MET A 621 -24.84 -17.32 -13.51
CA MET A 621 -24.03 -16.97 -14.71
C MET A 621 -22.79 -17.86 -14.73
N LYS A 622 -22.45 -18.44 -15.88
CA LYS A 622 -21.22 -19.22 -15.98
C LYS A 622 -20.38 -18.68 -17.13
N ASP A 623 -19.13 -18.35 -16.80
CA ASP A 623 -18.00 -18.21 -17.73
C ASP A 623 -17.94 -16.95 -18.62
N PHE A 624 -18.41 -15.76 -18.18
CA PHE A 624 -18.13 -14.53 -18.95
C PHE A 624 -16.61 -14.31 -19.05
N THR A 625 -16.05 -14.36 -20.25
CA THR A 625 -14.59 -14.27 -20.42
C THR A 625 -14.25 -13.01 -21.18
N MET A 626 -13.29 -12.23 -20.68
CA MET A 626 -12.72 -11.11 -21.42
C MET A 626 -11.22 -11.35 -21.63
N LEU A 627 -10.85 -11.56 -22.87
CA LEU A 627 -9.46 -11.70 -23.28
C LEU A 627 -8.92 -10.32 -23.68
N VAL A 628 -7.76 -9.95 -23.16
CA VAL A 628 -7.08 -8.70 -23.54
C VAL A 628 -5.74 -9.10 -24.17
N GLU A 629 -5.60 -8.88 -25.48
CA GLU A 629 -4.40 -9.18 -26.24
C GLU A 629 -3.76 -7.86 -26.68
N MET A 630 -2.49 -7.63 -26.42
CA MET A 630 -1.82 -6.41 -26.90
C MET A 630 -1.04 -6.73 -28.18
N ASP A 631 -1.18 -5.88 -29.20
CA ASP A 631 -0.53 -6.07 -30.50
C ASP A 631 0.73 -5.19 -30.58
N ARG A 632 1.87 -5.76 -30.97
CA ARG A 632 3.04 -4.99 -31.41
C ARG A 632 2.97 -4.90 -32.94
N LEU A 633 2.81 -3.68 -33.49
CA LEU A 633 2.75 -3.47 -34.94
C LEU A 633 4.10 -3.80 -35.58
N GLY A 634 4.31 -5.06 -35.97
CA GLY A 634 5.62 -5.42 -36.51
C GLY A 634 5.90 -6.89 -36.75
N GLY A 635 4.91 -7.70 -37.11
CA GLY A 635 5.16 -9.04 -37.67
C GLY A 635 6.06 -9.93 -36.82
N ILE A 636 5.62 -10.28 -35.61
CA ILE A 636 6.21 -11.35 -34.80
C ILE A 636 5.15 -12.41 -34.58
N SER A 637 5.55 -13.67 -34.70
CA SER A 637 4.71 -14.86 -34.85
C SER A 637 4.22 -15.48 -33.54
N ASP A 638 4.27 -14.79 -32.41
CA ASP A 638 3.75 -15.28 -31.13
C ASP A 638 2.98 -14.16 -30.43
N THR A 639 1.65 -14.28 -30.43
CA THR A 639 0.72 -13.40 -29.71
C THR A 639 0.89 -13.55 -28.20
N GLU A 640 1.19 -12.46 -27.50
CA GLU A 640 1.15 -12.39 -26.04
C GLU A 640 -0.31 -12.22 -25.60
N ILE A 641 -0.90 -13.28 -25.04
CA ILE A 641 -2.32 -13.31 -24.66
C ILE A 641 -2.42 -13.12 -23.16
N LEU A 642 -2.93 -11.98 -22.71
CA LEU A 642 -3.33 -11.75 -21.33
C LEU A 642 -4.81 -12.16 -21.21
N GLY A 643 -5.07 -13.37 -20.73
CA GLY A 643 -6.43 -13.84 -20.53
C GLY A 643 -6.93 -13.43 -19.15
N SER A 644 -8.05 -12.70 -19.07
CA SER A 644 -8.82 -12.53 -17.83
C SER A 644 -10.12 -13.34 -17.94
N SER A 645 -10.34 -14.25 -17.01
CA SER A 645 -11.59 -15.00 -16.91
C SER A 645 -12.43 -14.49 -15.75
N PHE A 646 -13.73 -14.43 -15.97
CA PHE A 646 -14.68 -14.02 -14.95
C PHE A 646 -15.81 -15.06 -14.87
N ARG A 647 -15.99 -15.59 -13.67
CA ARG A 647 -17.06 -16.52 -13.36
C ARG A 647 -17.85 -15.96 -12.20
N VAL A 648 -19.14 -15.74 -12.47
CA VAL A 648 -20.06 -14.97 -11.63
C VAL A 648 -21.20 -15.88 -11.21
N THR A 649 -21.10 -16.55 -10.07
CA THR A 649 -22.03 -17.62 -9.69
C THR A 649 -23.18 -17.20 -8.78
N GLU A 650 -23.09 -16.09 -8.07
CA GLU A 650 -24.17 -15.60 -7.21
C GLU A 650 -25.07 -14.59 -7.93
N LYS A 651 -26.34 -14.97 -8.12
CA LYS A 651 -27.40 -14.07 -8.59
C LYS A 651 -27.80 -13.01 -7.55
N ASP A 652 -27.56 -13.28 -6.28
CA ASP A 652 -28.23 -12.62 -5.16
C ASP A 652 -27.62 -11.27 -4.73
N ARG A 653 -26.56 -10.79 -5.40
CA ARG A 653 -25.85 -9.54 -5.01
C ARG A 653 -25.64 -8.51 -6.11
N LEU A 654 -26.13 -8.76 -7.33
CA LEU A 654 -26.01 -7.84 -8.46
C LEU A 654 -27.17 -6.80 -8.51
N TYR A 655 -27.37 -6.02 -7.43
CA TYR A 655 -28.38 -4.93 -7.19
C TYR A 655 -29.66 -5.26 -6.38
N GLU A 656 -30.18 -4.19 -5.74
CA GLU A 656 -31.33 -4.04 -4.83
C GLU A 656 -32.50 -5.04 -5.03
N GLU A 657 -32.77 -5.80 -3.96
CA GLU A 657 -34.05 -6.42 -3.55
C GLU A 657 -34.88 -7.32 -4.48
N ASP A 658 -34.55 -7.58 -5.76
CA ASP A 658 -35.35 -8.53 -6.55
C ASP A 658 -34.52 -9.39 -7.53
N THR A 659 -34.45 -10.69 -7.26
CA THR A 659 -33.76 -11.74 -8.04
C THR A 659 -34.37 -11.99 -9.44
N ASP A 660 -35.30 -11.15 -9.87
CA ASP A 660 -36.06 -11.22 -11.13
C ASP A 660 -36.08 -9.88 -11.89
N LEU A 661 -34.98 -9.11 -11.90
CA LEU A 661 -34.92 -7.85 -12.66
C LEU A 661 -34.97 -8.10 -14.18
N ILE A 662 -36.19 -8.25 -14.69
CA ILE A 662 -36.52 -8.23 -16.11
C ILE A 662 -36.69 -6.76 -16.49
N ILE A 663 -35.72 -6.21 -17.22
CA ILE A 663 -35.84 -4.88 -17.80
C ILE A 663 -36.84 -4.97 -18.94
N GLU A 664 -38.06 -4.48 -18.70
CA GLU A 664 -39.11 -4.37 -19.70
C GLU A 664 -39.28 -2.93 -20.18
N ARG A 665 -39.20 -2.72 -21.49
CA ARG A 665 -39.43 -1.42 -22.14
C ARG A 665 -40.30 -1.58 -23.37
N SER A 666 -41.24 -0.67 -23.54
CA SER A 666 -42.12 -0.61 -24.71
C SER A 666 -41.81 0.65 -25.50
N PHE A 667 -41.61 0.48 -26.81
CA PHE A 667 -41.29 1.55 -27.72
C PHE A 667 -42.29 1.57 -28.87
N THR A 668 -42.79 2.75 -29.22
CA THR A 668 -43.58 2.91 -30.45
C THR A 668 -42.63 2.93 -31.64
N ALA A 669 -42.97 2.24 -32.73
CA ALA A 669 -42.06 2.08 -33.85
C ALA A 669 -41.57 3.42 -34.43
N VAL A 670 -42.45 4.43 -34.49
CA VAL A 670 -42.09 5.78 -34.96
C VAL A 670 -41.10 6.52 -34.04
N GLU A 671 -41.11 6.24 -32.73
CA GLU A 671 -40.16 6.85 -31.78
C GLU A 671 -38.75 6.32 -32.00
N LEU A 672 -38.65 5.08 -32.51
CA LEU A 672 -37.39 4.42 -32.82
C LEU A 672 -36.90 4.70 -34.25
N GLU A 673 -37.62 5.46 -35.07
CA GLU A 673 -37.26 5.66 -36.48
C GLU A 673 -35.93 6.43 -36.59
N GLN A 674 -34.92 5.79 -37.18
CA GLN A 674 -33.69 6.42 -37.63
C GLN A 674 -33.62 6.32 -39.15
N ARG A 675 -33.36 7.45 -39.82
CA ARG A 675 -33.29 7.52 -41.29
C ARG A 675 -31.85 7.39 -41.75
N ASP A 676 -31.67 6.89 -42.96
CA ASP A 676 -30.36 6.78 -43.60
C ASP A 676 -29.64 8.15 -43.72
N SER A 677 -30.38 9.26 -43.75
CA SER A 677 -29.81 10.62 -43.82
C SER A 677 -29.47 11.23 -42.46
N ASP A 678 -29.82 10.57 -41.36
CA ASP A 678 -29.60 11.13 -40.02
C ASP A 678 -28.12 11.00 -39.66
N SER A 679 -27.45 12.14 -39.43
CA SER A 679 -26.08 12.23 -38.91
C SER A 679 -26.02 12.22 -37.38
N ASN A 680 -27.18 12.15 -36.73
CA ASN A 680 -27.33 11.94 -35.30
C ASN A 680 -27.94 10.55 -35.04
N ARG A 681 -28.17 10.22 -33.77
CA ARG A 681 -28.71 8.90 -33.39
C ARG A 681 -30.14 8.62 -33.89
N GLY A 682 -30.83 9.60 -34.48
CA GLY A 682 -32.24 9.50 -34.85
C GLY A 682 -33.10 9.02 -33.67
N GLY A 683 -33.94 8.01 -33.90
CA GLY A 683 -34.74 7.34 -32.88
C GLY A 683 -34.03 6.23 -32.09
N LYS A 684 -32.73 5.98 -32.30
CA LYS A 684 -32.00 4.95 -31.52
C LYS A 684 -32.07 5.27 -30.04
N THR A 685 -32.65 4.35 -29.26
CA THR A 685 -32.95 4.55 -27.85
C THR A 685 -32.40 3.38 -27.00
N PRO A 686 -31.46 3.64 -26.08
CA PRO A 686 -30.96 2.65 -25.14
C PRO A 686 -32.04 2.29 -24.11
N PHE A 687 -31.96 1.06 -23.59
CA PHE A 687 -32.93 0.57 -22.61
C PHE A 687 -32.30 -0.24 -21.48
N ALA A 688 -31.08 -0.75 -21.68
CA ALA A 688 -30.34 -1.49 -20.66
C ALA A 688 -28.84 -1.29 -20.86
N VAL A 689 -28.08 -1.35 -19.77
CA VAL A 689 -26.62 -1.35 -19.78
C VAL A 689 -26.11 -2.48 -18.90
N PHE A 690 -25.17 -3.26 -19.43
CA PHE A 690 -24.34 -4.17 -18.64
C PHE A 690 -22.99 -3.50 -18.41
N THR A 691 -22.55 -3.41 -17.17
CA THR A 691 -21.25 -2.80 -16.81
C THR A 691 -20.42 -3.81 -16.05
N MET A 692 -19.19 -4.02 -16.50
CA MET A 692 -18.11 -4.55 -15.68
C MET A 692 -17.19 -3.38 -15.33
N THR A 693 -16.90 -3.20 -14.05
CA THR A 693 -16.09 -2.09 -13.56
C THR A 693 -15.09 -2.59 -12.54
N ALA A 694 -13.86 -2.08 -12.60
CA ALA A 694 -12.94 -2.22 -11.48
C ALA A 694 -13.56 -1.52 -10.26
N LYS A 695 -13.30 -2.05 -9.06
CA LYS A 695 -13.81 -1.46 -7.82
C LYS A 695 -13.24 -0.06 -7.61
N SER A 696 -14.15 0.89 -7.42
CA SER A 696 -13.87 2.27 -7.00
C SER A 696 -14.07 2.44 -5.50
N SER A 697 -13.71 3.59 -4.93
CA SER A 697 -14.03 3.84 -3.51
C SER A 697 -15.51 4.17 -3.26
N ASN A 698 -16.15 4.87 -4.20
CA ASN A 698 -17.59 5.13 -4.20
C ASN A 698 -18.31 4.25 -5.22
N ASP A 699 -19.63 4.13 -5.11
CA ASP A 699 -20.49 3.37 -6.02
C ASP A 699 -20.25 1.84 -6.01
N LEU A 700 -19.67 1.31 -4.93
CA LEU A 700 -19.46 -0.12 -4.73
C LEU A 700 -20.78 -0.86 -4.52
N LEU A 701 -20.93 -2.00 -5.18
CA LEU A 701 -22.00 -2.95 -4.91
C LEU A 701 -21.79 -3.72 -3.62
N SER A 702 -20.54 -4.10 -3.36
CA SER A 702 -20.12 -4.72 -2.12
C SER A 702 -19.24 -3.73 -1.38
N PRO A 703 -19.79 -2.95 -0.42
CA PRO A 703 -19.01 -1.95 0.31
C PRO A 703 -17.97 -2.66 1.18
N THR A 704 -16.73 -2.71 0.68
CA THR A 704 -15.52 -3.20 1.34
C THR A 704 -14.35 -2.28 1.01
N LYS A 705 -13.14 -2.60 1.48
CA LYS A 705 -11.90 -1.91 1.09
C LYS A 705 -11.49 -2.22 -0.36
N GLY A 706 -12.30 -1.78 -1.33
CA GLY A 706 -12.14 -2.09 -2.74
C GLY A 706 -10.81 -1.62 -3.33
N TRP A 707 -10.29 -0.48 -2.89
CA TRP A 707 -9.01 0.04 -3.35
C TRP A 707 -7.80 -0.70 -2.73
N LEU A 708 -7.91 -1.19 -1.49
CA LEU A 708 -6.85 -1.94 -0.83
C LEU A 708 -6.80 -3.41 -1.27
N TYR A 709 -7.94 -4.07 -1.39
CA TYR A 709 -8.02 -5.50 -1.75
C TYR A 709 -8.33 -5.77 -3.24
N GLY A 710 -8.53 -4.72 -4.04
CA GLY A 710 -8.84 -4.82 -5.47
C GLY A 710 -7.75 -4.21 -6.35
N ASN A 711 -6.73 -5.01 -6.69
CA ASN A 711 -5.71 -4.68 -7.68
C ASN A 711 -6.11 -5.24 -9.06
N PRO A 712 -6.57 -4.41 -10.01
CA PRO A 712 -6.86 -4.84 -11.38
C PRO A 712 -5.64 -4.78 -12.33
N ALA A 713 -4.47 -4.32 -11.87
CA ALA A 713 -3.27 -4.13 -12.70
C ALA A 713 -2.34 -5.36 -12.72
N LEU A 714 -2.91 -6.56 -12.64
CA LEU A 714 -2.19 -7.83 -12.63
C LEU A 714 -1.92 -8.34 -14.04
N ILE A 715 -0.97 -9.27 -14.20
CA ILE A 715 -0.62 -9.86 -15.51
C ILE A 715 -1.79 -10.66 -16.07
N ALA A 716 -2.39 -11.49 -15.24
CA ALA A 716 -3.68 -12.10 -15.49
C ALA A 716 -4.41 -12.17 -14.15
N TYR A 717 -5.72 -12.28 -14.20
CA TYR A 717 -6.52 -12.53 -13.01
C TYR A 717 -7.68 -13.43 -13.39
N ASP A 718 -7.96 -14.39 -12.52
CA ASP A 718 -9.11 -15.28 -12.62
C ASP A 718 -10.07 -14.93 -11.48
N GLN A 719 -11.16 -14.27 -11.83
CA GLN A 719 -12.21 -13.94 -10.89
C GLN A 719 -13.24 -15.07 -10.91
N ASP A 720 -13.10 -16.04 -10.00
CA ASP A 720 -14.09 -17.11 -9.81
C ASP A 720 -14.85 -16.93 -8.50
N GLU A 721 -16.13 -16.56 -8.59
CA GLU A 721 -17.05 -16.49 -7.45
C GLU A 721 -17.32 -17.82 -6.77
N ASP A 722 -17.00 -18.97 -7.39
CA ASP A 722 -17.03 -20.29 -6.74
C ASP A 722 -15.79 -20.51 -5.87
N GLU A 723 -14.67 -19.84 -6.15
CA GLU A 723 -13.45 -19.90 -5.32
C GLU A 723 -13.48 -18.84 -4.21
N ALA A 724 -13.86 -17.60 -4.53
CA ALA A 724 -13.89 -16.50 -3.57
C ALA A 724 -15.02 -15.50 -3.86
N PRO A 725 -15.72 -15.02 -2.83
CA PRO A 725 -16.94 -14.22 -3.01
C PRO A 725 -16.63 -12.80 -3.51
N GLN A 726 -17.63 -12.16 -4.13
CA GLN A 726 -17.56 -10.80 -4.70
C GLN A 726 -16.84 -9.74 -3.83
N PRO A 727 -17.02 -9.67 -2.50
CA PRO A 727 -16.39 -8.65 -1.67
C PRO A 727 -14.84 -8.59 -1.74
N VAL A 728 -14.16 -9.69 -2.06
CA VAL A 728 -12.68 -9.77 -2.19
C VAL A 728 -12.17 -9.71 -3.63
N GLN A 729 -13.07 -9.62 -4.61
CA GLN A 729 -12.72 -9.56 -6.03
C GLN A 729 -12.39 -8.13 -6.49
N SER A 730 -11.62 -7.96 -7.58
CA SER A 730 -11.23 -6.64 -8.11
C SER A 730 -12.30 -5.98 -9.00
N TYR A 731 -13.20 -6.76 -9.60
CA TYR A 731 -14.25 -6.25 -10.49
C TYR A 731 -15.65 -6.55 -9.96
N GLU A 732 -16.56 -5.62 -10.24
CA GLU A 732 -17.98 -5.76 -9.99
C GLU A 732 -18.78 -5.71 -11.29
N PHE A 733 -19.93 -6.36 -11.29
CA PHE A 733 -20.82 -6.45 -12.43
C PHE A 733 -22.16 -5.78 -12.12
N SER A 734 -22.74 -5.08 -13.09
CA SER A 734 -24.06 -4.49 -12.97
C SER A 734 -24.88 -4.69 -14.23
N PHE A 735 -26.19 -4.86 -14.06
CA PHE A 735 -27.15 -4.80 -15.15
C PHE A 735 -28.28 -3.87 -14.77
N ARG A 736 -28.30 -2.69 -15.39
CA ARG A 736 -29.21 -1.61 -14.99
C ARG A 736 -30.06 -1.13 -16.15
N ASN A 737 -31.23 -0.60 -15.78
CA ASN A 737 -32.16 0.05 -16.68
C ASN A 737 -31.64 1.41 -17.11
N VAL A 738 -31.84 1.77 -18.38
CA VAL A 738 -31.46 3.08 -18.92
C VAL A 738 -32.73 3.87 -19.24
N ASP A 739 -33.02 4.87 -18.42
CA ASP A 739 -34.24 5.70 -18.55
C ASP A 739 -34.06 6.90 -19.48
N SER A 740 -32.82 7.35 -19.62
CA SER A 740 -32.48 8.61 -20.27
C SER A 740 -31.10 8.51 -20.90
N LEU A 741 -30.88 9.29 -21.97
CA LEU A 741 -29.56 9.45 -22.57
C LEU A 741 -28.67 10.50 -21.90
N ASN A 742 -29.21 11.21 -20.91
CA ASN A 742 -28.53 12.32 -20.24
C ASN A 742 -28.46 12.09 -18.72
N GLY A 743 -28.57 10.84 -18.26
CA GLY A 743 -28.53 10.51 -16.85
C GLY A 743 -27.88 9.16 -16.61
N PHE A 744 -27.29 9.00 -15.43
CA PHE A 744 -26.73 7.73 -14.97
C PHE A 744 -27.87 6.74 -14.68
N PRO A 745 -27.77 5.44 -15.04
CA PRO A 745 -26.59 4.74 -15.56
C PRO A 745 -26.46 4.81 -17.10
N MET A 746 -25.49 5.58 -17.59
CA MET A 746 -25.07 5.67 -19.00
C MET A 746 -23.54 5.86 -19.06
N VAL A 747 -22.96 5.84 -20.27
CA VAL A 747 -21.58 6.28 -20.54
C VAL A 747 -21.48 7.78 -20.29
N GLU A 748 -20.77 8.15 -19.24
CA GLU A 748 -20.46 9.53 -18.92
C GLU A 748 -19.04 9.87 -19.35
N ILE A 749 -18.89 11.02 -19.99
CA ILE A 749 -17.64 11.54 -20.54
C ILE A 749 -17.47 12.99 -20.14
N VAL A 750 -16.23 13.48 -20.12
CA VAL A 750 -15.96 14.90 -19.87
C VAL A 750 -16.60 15.78 -20.97
N PRO A 751 -17.41 16.81 -20.63
CA PRO A 751 -18.01 17.74 -21.60
C PRO A 751 -16.95 18.52 -22.43
N GLU A 752 -17.34 18.99 -23.63
CA GLU A 752 -16.49 19.58 -24.71
C GLU A 752 -15.32 20.52 -24.27
N GLY A 753 -14.15 20.36 -24.92
CA GLY A 753 -12.88 21.10 -24.74
C GLY A 753 -11.65 20.31 -25.23
N ASP A 754 -10.41 20.67 -24.85
CA ASP A 754 -9.18 19.90 -25.12
C ASP A 754 -9.14 18.51 -24.41
N SER A 755 -10.19 18.18 -23.66
CA SER A 755 -10.33 16.98 -22.83
C SER A 755 -11.50 16.07 -23.25
N ILE A 756 -12.04 16.25 -24.46
CA ILE A 756 -13.01 15.29 -25.03
C ILE A 756 -12.38 13.89 -25.01
N ASN A 757 -13.17 12.86 -24.69
CA ASN A 757 -12.77 11.44 -24.67
C ASN A 757 -12.22 10.86 -23.36
N ARG A 758 -12.14 11.65 -22.28
CA ARG A 758 -11.86 11.12 -20.94
C ARG A 758 -13.11 10.55 -20.26
N GLY A 759 -12.92 9.45 -19.54
CA GLY A 759 -13.93 8.81 -18.70
C GLY A 759 -13.68 9.01 -17.21
N TYR A 760 -14.51 8.36 -16.38
CA TYR A 760 -14.47 8.47 -14.92
C TYR A 760 -14.20 7.12 -14.25
N PHE A 761 -13.19 7.06 -13.39
CA PHE A 761 -12.80 5.91 -12.54
C PHE A 761 -11.96 6.39 -11.33
N GLY A 762 -11.61 5.50 -10.40
CA GLY A 762 -10.86 5.82 -9.18
C GLY A 762 -11.78 5.98 -7.99
N SER A 763 -12.14 7.23 -7.68
CA SER A 763 -13.04 7.52 -6.57
C SER A 763 -14.48 7.08 -6.80
N GLY A 764 -14.91 6.83 -8.04
CA GLY A 764 -16.29 6.49 -8.38
C GLY A 764 -16.44 6.24 -9.88
N GLN A 765 -17.66 5.93 -10.32
CA GLN A 765 -17.91 5.50 -11.71
C GLN A 765 -18.60 6.56 -12.57
N SER A 766 -19.06 7.66 -11.98
CA SER A 766 -19.86 8.70 -12.63
C SER A 766 -19.10 10.02 -12.75
N ALA A 767 -19.66 10.99 -13.47
CA ALA A 767 -19.15 12.37 -13.51
C ALA A 767 -19.27 13.08 -12.14
N GLU A 768 -20.17 12.63 -11.27
CA GLU A 768 -20.38 13.17 -9.94
C GLU A 768 -19.33 12.66 -8.94
N THR A 769 -19.01 11.36 -9.02
CA THR A 769 -18.24 10.63 -8.01
C THR A 769 -16.84 10.21 -8.46
N GLY A 770 -16.57 10.11 -9.77
CA GLY A 770 -15.34 9.56 -10.34
C GLY A 770 -14.35 10.60 -10.87
N LEU A 771 -13.13 10.14 -11.20
CA LEU A 771 -12.01 10.99 -11.63
C LEU A 771 -11.54 10.66 -13.04
N THR A 772 -10.97 11.65 -13.72
CA THR A 772 -10.38 11.47 -15.05
C THR A 772 -8.94 10.95 -15.01
N ALA A 773 -8.28 11.05 -13.86
CA ALA A 773 -6.95 10.52 -13.62
C ALA A 773 -6.81 10.02 -12.18
N SER A 774 -6.33 8.78 -12.01
CA SER A 774 -6.19 8.10 -10.73
C SER A 774 -4.95 7.18 -10.77
N PRO A 775 -3.73 7.64 -10.45
CA PRO A 775 -2.57 6.77 -10.39
C PRO A 775 -2.63 5.84 -9.17
N MET A 776 -2.00 4.67 -9.28
CA MET A 776 -1.98 3.62 -8.26
C MET A 776 -0.54 3.18 -7.93
N PHE A 777 0.32 2.99 -8.93
CA PHE A 777 1.71 2.57 -8.73
C PHE A 777 2.71 3.63 -9.19
N VAL A 778 3.87 3.65 -8.54
CA VAL A 778 4.97 4.57 -8.88
C VAL A 778 6.17 3.81 -9.38
N LEU A 779 6.84 4.36 -10.38
CA LEU A 779 8.18 3.95 -10.78
C LEU A 779 9.19 4.88 -10.09
N PRO A 780 10.26 4.33 -9.50
CA PRO A 780 11.30 5.15 -8.91
C PRO A 780 11.97 6.00 -9.98
N THR A 781 12.10 7.29 -9.71
CA THR A 781 12.85 8.26 -10.53
C THR A 781 14.27 8.47 -10.01
N THR A 782 14.55 7.99 -8.80
CA THR A 782 15.85 8.06 -8.13
C THR A 782 16.20 6.73 -7.46
N PRO A 783 17.49 6.49 -7.13
CA PRO A 783 17.86 5.44 -6.20
C PRO A 783 17.05 5.53 -4.90
N MET A 784 16.54 4.40 -4.42
CA MET A 784 15.81 4.33 -3.16
C MET A 784 16.76 4.40 -1.97
N VAL A 785 16.32 5.06 -0.89
CA VAL A 785 17.05 5.25 0.37
C VAL A 785 16.26 4.76 1.59
N SER A 786 14.99 4.38 1.39
CA SER A 786 14.12 3.84 2.41
C SER A 786 13.41 2.59 1.89
N LEU A 787 13.32 1.56 2.74
CA LEU A 787 12.59 0.33 2.42
C LEU A 787 11.14 0.64 2.06
N GLY A 788 10.48 1.57 2.77
CA GLY A 788 9.07 1.87 2.57
C GLY A 788 8.73 2.40 1.16
N GLN A 789 9.72 2.82 0.36
CA GLN A 789 9.51 3.16 -1.05
C GLN A 789 9.06 1.96 -1.90
N PHE A 790 9.24 0.72 -1.44
CA PHE A 790 8.68 -0.47 -2.07
C PHE A 790 7.16 -0.59 -1.92
N GLN A 791 6.53 0.15 -1.01
CA GLN A 791 5.08 0.10 -0.84
C GLN A 791 4.36 0.40 -2.16
N ALA A 792 4.82 1.40 -2.91
CA ALA A 792 4.21 1.83 -4.17
C ALA A 792 4.51 0.90 -5.36
N ALA A 793 5.22 -0.21 -5.14
CA ALA A 793 5.50 -1.23 -6.15
C ALA A 793 4.35 -2.25 -6.23
N ASN A 794 4.12 -2.79 -7.44
CA ASN A 794 3.14 -3.86 -7.64
C ASN A 794 3.76 -5.23 -7.32
N LEU A 795 4.14 -5.44 -6.05
CA LEU A 795 4.90 -6.61 -5.58
C LEU A 795 4.12 -7.94 -5.67
N ILE A 796 2.79 -7.88 -5.77
CA ILE A 796 1.93 -9.06 -5.82
C ILE A 796 1.52 -9.33 -7.26
N ALA A 797 1.83 -10.53 -7.73
CA ALA A 797 1.34 -11.06 -9.00
C ALA A 797 0.48 -12.30 -8.76
N ALA A 798 -0.39 -12.23 -7.75
CA ALA A 798 -1.28 -13.31 -7.38
C ALA A 798 -2.34 -13.54 -8.47
N VAL A 799 -2.66 -14.82 -8.71
CA VAL A 799 -3.75 -15.23 -9.62
C VAL A 799 -5.07 -15.34 -8.86
N ARG A 800 -5.03 -15.40 -7.53
CA ARG A 800 -6.18 -15.57 -6.65
C ARG A 800 -6.41 -14.34 -5.76
N PRO A 801 -7.68 -14.01 -5.46
CA PRO A 801 -8.05 -12.89 -4.61
C PRO A 801 -7.74 -13.17 -3.11
N PRO A 802 -7.73 -12.13 -2.25
CA PRO A 802 -7.79 -10.71 -2.59
C PRO A 802 -6.51 -10.27 -3.30
N PHE A 803 -6.68 -9.39 -4.26
CA PHE A 803 -5.58 -8.84 -5.03
C PHE A 803 -5.07 -7.60 -4.29
N PHE A 804 -4.33 -7.84 -3.21
CA PHE A 804 -3.90 -6.81 -2.25
C PHE A 804 -2.98 -5.77 -2.90
N ASN A 805 -3.27 -4.48 -2.68
CA ASN A 805 -2.45 -3.33 -3.06
C ASN A 805 -1.60 -2.88 -1.86
N TYR A 806 -0.36 -2.47 -2.11
CA TYR A 806 0.55 -1.91 -1.10
C TYR A 806 0.83 -2.85 0.10
N PRO A 807 1.18 -4.14 -0.11
CA PRO A 807 1.39 -5.08 1.01
C PRO A 807 2.60 -4.74 1.88
N PHE A 808 3.67 -4.20 1.30
CA PHE A 808 4.88 -3.91 2.06
C PHE A 808 4.72 -2.67 2.94
N GLY A 809 5.18 -2.75 4.19
CA GLY A 809 5.05 -1.69 5.19
C GLY A 809 3.67 -1.62 5.86
N ASN A 810 2.64 -2.24 5.29
CA ASN A 810 1.30 -2.28 5.85
C ASN A 810 1.05 -3.58 6.64
N SER A 811 -0.06 -3.66 7.36
CA SER A 811 -0.30 -4.71 8.36
C SER A 811 -1.72 -5.29 8.35
N HIS A 812 -2.50 -5.02 7.31
CA HIS A 812 -3.89 -5.49 7.22
C HIS A 812 -3.97 -7.01 7.06
N ALA A 813 -4.86 -7.63 7.83
CA ALA A 813 -5.12 -9.05 7.76
C ALA A 813 -5.71 -9.46 6.41
N HIS A 814 -5.44 -10.71 6.04
CA HIS A 814 -5.96 -11.31 4.82
C HIS A 814 -7.41 -11.82 5.03
N PRO A 815 -8.42 -11.37 4.26
CA PRO A 815 -9.84 -11.74 4.47
C PRO A 815 -10.18 -13.21 4.22
N LEU A 816 -9.41 -13.93 3.37
CA LEU A 816 -9.64 -15.36 3.11
C LEU A 816 -8.76 -16.30 3.97
N LEU A 817 -7.96 -15.75 4.89
CA LEU A 817 -7.24 -16.53 5.89
C LEU A 817 -7.90 -16.29 7.24
N ASP A 818 -7.86 -17.30 8.11
CA ASP A 818 -8.21 -17.09 9.52
C ASP A 818 -7.21 -16.09 10.14
N SER A 819 -7.66 -15.26 11.09
CA SER A 819 -6.80 -14.21 11.68
C SER A 819 -5.58 -14.76 12.42
N ASP A 820 -5.62 -16.02 12.84
CA ASP A 820 -4.55 -16.75 13.50
C ASP A 820 -3.66 -17.54 12.53
N SER A 821 -3.88 -17.36 11.21
CA SER A 821 -3.08 -17.93 10.14
C SER A 821 -2.44 -16.85 9.26
N VAL A 822 -1.26 -17.18 8.74
CA VAL A 822 -0.50 -16.37 7.76
C VAL A 822 -0.37 -17.12 6.41
N VAL A 823 -0.49 -18.44 6.42
CA VAL A 823 -0.32 -19.32 5.25
C VAL A 823 -1.37 -20.42 5.29
N ASP A 824 -2.14 -20.58 4.22
CA ASP A 824 -3.00 -21.75 3.99
C ASP A 824 -2.95 -22.17 2.51
N GLY A 825 -2.14 -23.20 2.23
CA GLY A 825 -1.90 -23.67 0.87
C GLY A 825 -1.22 -22.61 0.01
N THR A 826 -1.98 -22.02 -0.92
CA THR A 826 -1.49 -20.96 -1.83
C THR A 826 -1.93 -19.56 -1.41
N PHE A 827 -2.80 -19.44 -0.39
CA PHE A 827 -3.15 -18.15 0.20
C PHE A 827 -2.10 -17.77 1.24
N VAL A 828 -1.53 -16.58 1.09
CA VAL A 828 -0.50 -16.05 1.98
C VAL A 828 -0.83 -14.61 2.37
N ASP A 829 -0.59 -14.28 3.64
CA ASP A 829 -0.63 -12.89 4.11
C ASP A 829 0.66 -12.18 3.67
N HIS A 830 0.61 -11.59 2.47
CA HIS A 830 1.76 -10.92 1.85
C HIS A 830 2.34 -9.79 2.72
N SER A 831 1.47 -9.04 3.41
CA SER A 831 1.89 -7.97 4.31
C SER A 831 2.77 -8.53 5.41
N TYR A 832 2.33 -9.62 6.05
CA TYR A 832 3.10 -10.28 7.10
C TYR A 832 4.47 -10.77 6.60
N LEU A 833 4.49 -11.54 5.51
CA LEU A 833 5.69 -12.20 5.01
C LEU A 833 6.72 -11.21 4.44
N LEU A 834 6.29 -10.18 3.69
CA LEU A 834 7.22 -9.18 3.15
C LEU A 834 7.88 -8.38 4.29
N ASN A 835 7.10 -7.95 5.28
CA ASN A 835 7.63 -7.21 6.42
C ASN A 835 8.63 -8.06 7.20
N GLN A 836 8.31 -9.34 7.43
CA GLN A 836 9.20 -10.27 8.10
C GLN A 836 10.53 -10.48 7.38
N LYS A 837 10.51 -10.64 6.05
CA LYS A 837 11.73 -10.94 5.28
C LYS A 837 12.60 -9.69 5.03
N LEU A 838 12.04 -8.48 5.07
CA LEU A 838 12.75 -7.26 4.66
C LEU A 838 13.15 -6.34 5.83
N TRP A 839 12.29 -6.06 6.81
CA TRP A 839 12.53 -4.98 7.79
C TRP A 839 13.74 -5.22 8.70
N ASP A 840 13.98 -6.46 9.12
CA ASP A 840 15.08 -6.78 10.03
C ASP A 840 16.41 -6.99 9.29
N SER A 841 16.40 -7.68 8.15
CA SER A 841 17.64 -8.14 7.49
C SER A 841 18.26 -7.16 6.50
N TYR A 842 17.50 -6.17 6.02
CA TYR A 842 17.93 -5.32 4.92
C TYR A 842 17.85 -3.82 5.24
N TYR A 843 18.54 -3.02 4.44
CA TYR A 843 18.45 -1.56 4.37
C TYR A 843 19.02 -1.05 3.03
N PHE A 844 18.87 0.25 2.76
CA PHE A 844 19.52 0.93 1.63
C PHE A 844 20.69 1.79 2.13
N SER A 845 21.90 1.52 1.64
CA SER A 845 23.10 2.33 1.93
C SER A 845 23.08 3.71 1.27
N GLY A 846 22.35 3.86 0.16
CA GLY A 846 22.39 5.04 -0.70
C GLY A 846 23.64 5.14 -1.58
N LEU A 847 24.53 4.14 -1.53
CA LEU A 847 25.79 4.10 -2.28
C LEU A 847 25.58 3.48 -3.67
N SER A 848 24.68 4.09 -4.42
CA SER A 848 24.27 3.66 -5.77
C SER A 848 25.36 3.92 -6.81
N LYS A 849 25.49 3.03 -7.81
CA LYS A 849 26.33 3.31 -8.99
C LYS A 849 25.75 4.39 -9.91
N GLY A 850 24.45 4.68 -9.79
CA GLY A 850 23.74 5.56 -10.70
C GLY A 850 23.93 5.13 -12.16
N THR A 851 24.21 6.10 -13.04
CA THR A 851 24.55 5.81 -14.45
C THR A 851 25.98 5.31 -14.68
N SER A 852 26.79 5.21 -13.61
CA SER A 852 28.17 4.70 -13.68
C SER A 852 28.21 3.17 -13.76
N GLN A 853 29.34 2.64 -14.23
CA GLN A 853 29.56 1.18 -14.28
C GLN A 853 29.90 0.57 -12.90
N SER A 854 30.24 1.40 -11.92
CA SER A 854 30.66 1.01 -10.58
C SER A 854 30.17 2.03 -9.55
N ASN A 855 29.95 1.58 -8.32
CA ASN A 855 29.59 2.40 -7.17
C ASN A 855 30.80 3.08 -6.50
N GLU A 856 32.03 2.84 -6.98
CA GLU A 856 33.26 3.43 -6.42
C GLU A 856 33.17 4.96 -6.20
N PRO A 857 32.65 5.78 -7.14
CA PRO A 857 32.56 7.21 -6.92
C PRO A 857 31.66 7.57 -5.73
N SER A 858 30.52 6.89 -5.59
CA SER A 858 29.57 7.10 -4.49
C SER A 858 30.16 6.66 -3.15
N VAL A 859 30.89 5.53 -3.13
CA VAL A 859 31.59 5.04 -1.94
C VAL A 859 32.70 6.03 -1.53
N ARG A 860 33.50 6.53 -2.48
CA ARG A 860 34.55 7.50 -2.20
C ARG A 860 33.99 8.80 -1.64
N ASN A 861 32.98 9.37 -2.28
CA ASN A 861 32.30 10.57 -1.79
C ASN A 861 31.76 10.36 -0.37
N PHE A 862 31.19 9.19 -0.07
CA PHE A 862 30.70 8.88 1.27
C PHE A 862 31.81 8.84 2.33
N ILE A 863 32.93 8.17 2.03
CA ILE A 863 34.09 8.11 2.93
C ILE A 863 34.71 9.49 3.15
N GLU A 864 34.73 10.34 2.12
CA GLU A 864 35.22 11.72 2.19
C GLU A 864 34.22 12.68 2.88
N GLY A 865 33.01 12.21 3.24
CA GLY A 865 31.98 12.99 3.92
C GLY A 865 31.09 13.83 2.99
N GLU A 866 31.11 13.56 1.70
CA GLU A 866 30.37 14.26 0.64
C GLU A 866 29.06 13.54 0.21
N SER A 867 28.60 12.51 0.94
CA SER A 867 27.34 11.81 0.60
C SER A 867 26.10 12.65 0.87
N THR A 868 25.12 12.59 -0.03
CA THR A 868 23.96 13.50 -0.06
C THR A 868 22.60 12.82 -0.18
N LEU A 869 22.52 11.50 -0.41
CA LEU A 869 21.24 10.76 -0.50
C LEU A 869 20.82 10.10 0.81
N THR A 870 21.77 9.78 1.68
CA THR A 870 21.54 9.15 2.99
C THR A 870 22.17 9.99 4.11
N PRO A 871 21.60 11.17 4.41
CA PRO A 871 22.25 12.21 5.24
C PRO A 871 22.50 11.76 6.69
N ARG A 872 21.74 10.78 7.17
CA ARG A 872 21.84 10.18 8.51
C ARG A 872 22.85 9.05 8.62
N LEU A 873 23.34 8.51 7.50
CA LEU A 873 24.39 7.49 7.51
C LEU A 873 25.74 8.20 7.46
N GLN A 874 26.58 7.95 8.46
CA GLN A 874 27.90 8.57 8.58
C GLN A 874 29.00 7.51 8.44
N PRO A 875 30.13 7.84 7.79
CA PRO A 875 31.23 6.91 7.63
C PRO A 875 31.84 6.54 8.99
N TYR A 876 32.12 5.26 9.17
CA TYR A 876 32.82 4.75 10.34
C TYR A 876 33.99 3.86 9.89
N ILE A 877 35.21 4.37 10.06
CA ILE A 877 36.43 3.64 9.72
C ILE A 877 37.09 3.15 11.00
N SER A 878 37.35 1.85 11.05
CA SER A 878 38.00 1.24 12.21
C SER A 878 39.44 1.72 12.35
N SER A 879 39.99 1.68 13.57
CA SER A 879 41.36 2.14 13.80
C SER A 879 42.37 1.20 13.12
N GLY A 880 42.92 1.61 11.98
CA GLY A 880 44.00 0.89 11.29
C GLY A 880 43.76 0.60 9.81
N GLU A 881 42.58 0.89 9.27
CA GLU A 881 42.26 0.83 7.84
C GLU A 881 42.43 2.21 7.20
N SER A 882 42.90 2.26 5.94
CA SER A 882 42.95 3.49 5.15
C SER A 882 41.72 3.64 4.26
N ASP A 883 41.37 4.88 3.92
CA ASP A 883 40.22 5.21 3.07
C ASP A 883 40.26 4.44 1.74
N ASP A 884 41.42 4.36 1.08
CA ASP A 884 41.58 3.62 -0.18
C ASP A 884 41.37 2.11 -0.02
N GLU A 885 41.83 1.50 1.09
CA GLU A 885 41.59 0.08 1.36
C GLU A 885 40.09 -0.21 1.55
N VAL A 886 39.37 0.70 2.20
CA VAL A 886 37.91 0.59 2.41
C VAL A 886 37.18 0.76 1.09
N VAL A 887 37.54 1.75 0.28
CA VAL A 887 36.92 1.97 -1.04
C VAL A 887 37.13 0.76 -1.95
N ASP A 888 38.34 0.21 -2.03
CA ASP A 888 38.65 -0.99 -2.83
C ASP A 888 37.82 -2.20 -2.36
N LYS A 889 37.61 -2.34 -1.05
CA LYS A 889 36.81 -3.43 -0.46
C LYS A 889 35.33 -3.31 -0.81
N LEU A 890 34.77 -2.11 -0.70
CA LEU A 890 33.33 -1.85 -0.87
C LEU A 890 32.91 -1.69 -2.34
N SER A 891 33.84 -1.40 -3.24
CA SER A 891 33.60 -1.34 -4.69
C SER A 891 34.06 -2.58 -5.46
N GLY A 892 34.73 -3.52 -4.78
CA GLY A 892 35.29 -4.74 -5.35
C GLY A 892 34.30 -5.90 -5.49
N ASP A 893 34.44 -6.93 -4.66
CA ASP A 893 33.55 -8.11 -4.70
C ASP A 893 32.16 -7.75 -4.17
N LEU A 894 31.17 -7.74 -5.07
CA LEU A 894 29.83 -7.22 -4.78
C LEU A 894 29.06 -8.03 -3.74
N GLU A 895 29.26 -9.36 -3.69
CA GLU A 895 28.61 -10.19 -2.66
C GLU A 895 29.18 -9.88 -1.27
N THR A 896 30.51 -9.78 -1.15
CA THR A 896 31.16 -9.34 0.09
C THR A 896 30.75 -7.91 0.46
N SER A 897 30.74 -6.99 -0.51
CA SER A 897 30.33 -5.60 -0.31
C SER A 897 28.92 -5.51 0.26
N SER A 898 27.96 -6.25 -0.30
CA SER A 898 26.57 -6.28 0.18
C SER A 898 26.41 -6.69 1.65
N ARG A 899 27.38 -7.41 2.21
CA ARG A 899 27.38 -7.91 3.60
C ARG A 899 28.18 -7.02 4.55
N GLU A 900 29.20 -6.33 4.04
CA GLU A 900 30.15 -5.60 4.87
C GLU A 900 29.96 -4.09 4.90
N ILE A 901 29.28 -3.50 3.90
CA ILE A 901 29.09 -2.04 3.81
C ILE A 901 28.44 -1.44 5.07
N ALA A 902 27.54 -2.18 5.71
CA ALA A 902 26.92 -1.81 6.99
C ALA A 902 27.91 -1.67 8.16
N ALA A 903 29.10 -2.28 8.08
CA ALA A 903 30.14 -2.14 9.10
C ALA A 903 30.80 -0.76 9.06
N TYR A 904 30.69 -0.06 7.92
CA TYR A 904 31.30 1.25 7.69
C TYR A 904 30.28 2.39 7.67
N GLN A 905 29.01 2.10 7.95
CA GLN A 905 27.95 3.09 8.07
C GLN A 905 27.36 3.03 9.48
N MET A 906 27.44 4.15 10.20
CA MET A 906 26.71 4.33 11.46
C MET A 906 25.52 5.25 11.25
N LEU A 907 24.36 4.84 11.76
CA LEU A 907 23.16 5.65 11.70
C LEU A 907 23.19 6.72 12.80
N GLU A 908 22.94 7.98 12.45
CA GLU A 908 22.80 9.06 13.44
C GLU A 908 21.36 9.21 13.92
N GLY A 909 21.20 9.17 15.24
CA GLY A 909 19.90 9.24 15.88
C GLY A 909 18.95 8.10 15.52
N PRO A 910 19.35 6.80 15.58
CA PRO A 910 18.37 5.71 15.57
C PRO A 910 17.31 5.94 16.65
N PHE A 911 16.07 5.56 16.35
CA PHE A 911 14.95 5.72 17.26
C PHE A 911 14.37 4.38 17.67
N ASN A 912 14.46 4.07 18.96
CA ASN A 912 13.91 2.86 19.53
C ASN A 912 12.37 2.98 19.65
N VAL A 913 11.65 2.10 18.94
CA VAL A 913 10.18 2.09 18.86
C VAL A 913 9.49 1.86 20.20
N HIS A 914 10.20 1.39 21.24
CA HIS A 914 9.63 1.24 22.58
C HIS A 914 9.62 2.55 23.40
N SER A 915 9.97 3.69 22.79
CA SER A 915 9.83 4.99 23.44
C SER A 915 8.40 5.27 23.86
N THR A 916 8.23 5.76 25.09
CA THR A 916 6.94 6.16 25.66
C THR A 916 6.76 7.67 25.74
N SER A 917 7.66 8.42 25.09
CA SER A 917 7.61 9.89 25.02
C SER A 917 6.79 10.33 23.81
N VAL A 918 5.67 11.00 24.07
CA VAL A 918 4.83 11.62 23.03
C VAL A 918 5.61 12.71 22.29
N ALA A 919 6.39 13.53 23.02
CA ALA A 919 7.23 14.58 22.44
C ALA A 919 8.28 14.02 21.48
N ALA A 920 8.89 12.87 21.82
CA ALA A 920 9.86 12.19 20.96
C ALA A 920 9.19 11.69 19.67
N TRP A 921 8.04 11.01 19.77
CA TRP A 921 7.28 10.54 18.60
C TRP A 921 6.79 11.69 17.72
N LYS A 922 6.26 12.78 18.30
CA LYS A 922 5.87 13.99 17.55
C LYS A 922 7.07 14.57 16.80
N SER A 923 8.23 14.65 17.44
CA SER A 923 9.45 15.20 16.82
C SER A 923 9.98 14.33 15.67
N LEU A 924 9.79 13.01 15.76
CA LEU A 924 10.09 12.05 14.69
C LEU A 924 9.11 12.18 13.51
N ILE A 925 7.79 12.18 13.75
CA ILE A 925 6.75 12.35 12.73
C ILE A 925 6.92 13.68 11.99
N MET A 926 7.29 14.72 12.73
CA MET A 926 7.47 16.07 12.18
C MET A 926 8.87 16.31 11.59
N SER A 927 9.72 15.28 11.46
CA SER A 927 11.09 15.43 10.94
C SER A 927 11.17 16.06 9.53
N ALA A 928 10.13 15.89 8.71
CA ALA A 928 9.99 16.49 7.39
C ALA A 928 9.16 17.81 7.39
N PHE A 929 9.13 18.54 8.51
CA PHE A 929 8.32 19.76 8.65
C PHE A 929 8.72 20.84 7.64
N GLU A 930 7.72 21.37 6.94
CA GLU A 930 7.86 22.38 5.88
C GLU A 930 8.87 22.03 4.78
N ILE A 931 9.22 20.74 4.63
CA ILE A 931 9.97 20.27 3.45
C ILE A 931 9.03 20.31 2.25
N GLU A 932 9.45 21.03 1.20
CA GLU A 932 8.71 21.09 -0.06
C GLU A 932 8.61 19.68 -0.68
N VAL A 933 7.50 19.39 -1.35
CA VAL A 933 7.32 18.11 -2.07
C VAL A 933 7.69 18.30 -3.54
N PRO A 934 8.59 17.49 -4.10
CA PRO A 934 8.93 17.58 -5.52
C PRO A 934 7.69 17.24 -6.36
N ALA A 935 7.41 18.09 -7.34
CA ALA A 935 6.27 17.93 -8.24
C ALA A 935 6.71 17.34 -9.57
N ARG A 936 5.79 16.65 -10.24
CA ARG A 936 6.09 16.02 -11.53
C ARG A 936 6.35 17.05 -12.62
N ASP A 937 5.76 18.23 -12.62
CA ASP A 937 6.04 19.29 -13.59
C ASP A 937 7.43 19.95 -13.44
N GLY A 938 8.22 19.49 -12.46
CA GLY A 938 9.52 20.05 -12.11
C GLY A 938 9.44 21.15 -11.06
N ASP A 939 8.24 21.59 -10.70
CA ASP A 939 8.01 22.53 -9.60
C ASP A 939 8.13 21.83 -8.23
N ARG A 940 7.85 22.59 -7.17
CA ARG A 940 7.83 22.11 -5.80
C ARG A 940 6.56 22.61 -5.11
N HIS A 941 5.94 21.74 -4.33
CA HIS A 941 4.75 22.06 -3.57
C HIS A 941 5.12 22.42 -2.14
N SER A 942 4.76 23.63 -1.71
CA SER A 942 5.01 24.09 -0.35
C SER A 942 4.05 23.44 0.65
N VAL A 943 4.55 23.12 1.84
CA VAL A 943 3.82 22.42 2.91
C VAL A 943 3.92 23.23 4.21
N SER A 944 3.36 24.44 4.22
CA SER A 944 3.46 25.33 5.39
C SER A 944 2.73 24.77 6.61
N GLY A 945 3.38 24.84 7.77
CA GLY A 945 2.85 24.42 9.06
C GLY A 945 2.55 22.92 9.18
N ALA A 946 3.16 22.07 8.34
CA ALA A 946 2.90 20.64 8.31
C ALA A 946 4.08 19.82 7.77
N SER A 947 4.04 18.51 8.02
CA SER A 947 4.91 17.51 7.37
C SER A 947 4.15 16.75 6.30
N ALA A 948 4.78 16.52 5.15
CA ALA A 948 4.19 15.76 4.05
C ALA A 948 4.53 14.27 4.12
N PHE A 949 3.52 13.45 3.87
CA PHE A 949 3.61 12.00 3.70
C PHE A 949 3.08 11.66 2.31
N SER A 950 3.97 11.69 1.32
CA SER A 950 3.61 11.38 -0.06
C SER A 950 4.05 9.97 -0.43
N ARG A 951 3.08 9.13 -0.77
CA ARG A 951 3.33 7.83 -1.42
C ARG A 951 3.94 8.00 -2.80
N PHE A 952 3.67 9.14 -3.45
CA PHE A 952 4.12 9.46 -4.80
C PHE A 952 5.21 10.53 -4.76
N LEU A 953 6.44 10.13 -5.08
CA LEU A 953 7.58 11.04 -5.17
C LEU A 953 8.21 10.89 -6.57
N PRO A 954 8.09 11.91 -7.45
CA PRO A 954 7.41 13.20 -7.27
C PRO A 954 5.87 13.10 -7.22
N SER A 955 5.20 14.12 -6.68
CA SER A 955 3.73 14.21 -6.59
C SER A 955 3.07 14.76 -7.87
N TYR A 956 1.79 14.47 -8.11
CA TYR A 956 1.04 14.91 -9.29
C TYR A 956 0.26 16.20 -9.09
N SER A 957 0.02 16.60 -7.85
CA SER A 957 -0.79 17.77 -7.52
C SER A 957 -0.27 18.47 -6.27
N GLU A 958 -0.42 19.80 -6.26
CA GLU A 958 -0.16 20.64 -5.09
C GLU A 958 -1.20 20.45 -3.97
N SER A 959 -2.32 19.77 -4.25
CA SER A 959 -3.37 19.55 -3.28
C SER A 959 -2.86 18.73 -2.09
N SER A 960 -2.76 19.37 -0.94
CA SER A 960 -2.31 18.76 0.32
C SER A 960 -3.37 18.92 1.41
N GLY A 961 -3.83 17.81 1.98
CA GLY A 961 -4.83 17.84 3.05
C GLY A 961 -5.54 16.53 3.33
N ASP A 962 -6.09 16.43 4.53
CA ASP A 962 -6.84 15.29 5.05
C ASP A 962 -8.23 15.15 4.38
N LEU A 963 -8.64 13.93 4.06
CA LEU A 963 -10.00 13.61 3.63
C LEU A 963 -11.04 13.85 4.76
N SER A 964 -10.63 13.74 6.03
CA SER A 964 -11.51 13.86 7.20
C SER A 964 -12.07 15.27 7.41
N LEU A 965 -11.34 16.31 6.98
CA LEU A 965 -11.73 17.72 7.14
C LEU A 965 -12.84 18.17 6.18
N ALA A 966 -13.29 17.31 5.27
CA ALA A 966 -14.42 17.58 4.39
C ALA A 966 -15.80 17.22 5.00
N ALA A 967 -15.84 16.55 6.16
CA ALA A 967 -17.11 16.11 6.77
C ALA A 967 -17.64 17.03 7.89
N GLY A 968 -16.86 18.02 8.36
CA GLY A 968 -17.20 18.81 9.55
C GLY A 968 -17.28 20.33 9.39
N SER A 969 -16.76 20.91 8.31
CA SER A 969 -16.94 22.34 8.04
C SER A 969 -18.09 22.49 7.04
N GLY A 970 -19.02 23.41 7.30
CA GLY A 970 -20.19 23.69 6.45
C GLY A 970 -19.88 24.20 5.03
N ASP A 971 -18.66 23.99 4.53
CA ASP A 971 -18.23 24.14 3.16
C ASP A 971 -18.18 22.75 2.49
N VAL A 972 -19.34 22.12 2.30
CA VAL A 972 -19.54 21.10 1.25
C VAL A 972 -19.61 21.84 -0.10
N GLY A 973 -18.52 22.54 -0.42
CA GLY A 973 -18.39 23.46 -1.56
C GLY A 973 -17.28 23.08 -2.52
N GLY A 974 -16.67 21.90 -2.38
CA GLY A 974 -15.65 21.41 -3.30
C GLY A 974 -16.25 20.91 -4.61
N THR A 975 -15.78 21.45 -5.73
CA THR A 975 -16.08 20.96 -7.08
C THR A 975 -15.56 19.52 -7.27
N ALA A 976 -16.03 18.81 -8.29
CA ALA A 976 -15.47 17.49 -8.66
C ALA A 976 -13.95 17.54 -8.92
N ARG A 977 -13.44 18.71 -9.31
CA ARG A 977 -12.02 18.98 -9.48
C ARG A 977 -11.24 18.98 -8.16
N ASP A 978 -11.79 19.57 -7.09
CA ASP A 978 -11.15 19.58 -5.77
C ASP A 978 -11.05 18.16 -5.17
N ARG A 979 -11.98 17.27 -5.53
CA ARG A 979 -11.90 15.84 -5.20
C ARG A 979 -10.85 15.11 -6.03
N ALA A 980 -10.73 15.43 -7.32
CA ALA A 980 -9.72 14.85 -8.22
C ALA A 980 -8.29 15.22 -7.83
N GLU A 981 -8.06 16.48 -7.45
CA GLU A 981 -6.74 16.98 -7.09
C GLU A 981 -6.18 16.27 -5.83
N ARG A 982 -7.03 15.88 -4.87
CA ARG A 982 -6.59 15.11 -3.67
C ARG A 982 -6.11 13.71 -3.97
N TRP A 983 -6.66 13.03 -4.98
CA TRP A 983 -6.21 11.70 -5.41
C TRP A 983 -4.91 11.74 -6.21
N LEU A 984 -4.46 12.93 -6.59
CA LEU A 984 -3.20 13.21 -7.26
C LEU A 984 -2.16 13.84 -6.30
N GLY A 985 -2.59 14.26 -5.11
CA GLY A 985 -1.77 14.95 -4.12
C GLY A 985 -1.14 14.01 -3.08
N PHE A 986 -1.02 14.50 -1.85
CA PHE A 986 -0.41 13.78 -0.74
C PHE A 986 -1.06 14.13 0.60
N HIS A 987 -0.87 13.26 1.59
CA HIS A 987 -1.32 13.52 2.95
C HIS A 987 -0.33 14.42 3.69
N ARG A 988 -0.82 15.29 4.57
CA ARG A 988 0.03 16.13 5.42
C ARG A 988 -0.50 16.16 6.85
N LEU A 989 0.41 16.21 7.82
CA LEU A 989 0.08 16.32 9.24
C LEU A 989 0.48 17.69 9.76
N THR A 990 -0.49 18.42 10.31
CA THR A 990 -0.24 19.63 11.10
C THR A 990 0.33 19.26 12.47
N ASP A 991 0.87 20.26 13.19
CA ASP A 991 1.44 20.05 14.52
C ASP A 991 0.45 19.38 15.51
N ASP A 992 -0.82 19.83 15.52
CA ASP A 992 -1.88 19.24 16.36
C ASP A 992 -2.21 17.79 15.96
N GLN A 993 -2.31 17.51 14.66
CA GLN A 993 -2.59 16.16 14.16
C GLN A 993 -1.43 15.21 14.44
N ALA A 994 -0.19 15.68 14.33
CA ALA A 994 0.99 14.90 14.66
C ALA A 994 1.11 14.61 16.16
N GLU A 995 0.66 15.52 17.02
CA GLU A 995 0.57 15.30 18.46
C GLU A 995 -0.44 14.21 18.80
N LEU A 996 -1.66 14.29 18.26
CA LEU A 996 -2.68 13.25 18.44
C LEU A 996 -2.20 11.88 17.93
N LEU A 997 -1.55 11.85 16.76
CA LEU A 997 -0.98 10.60 16.23
C LEU A 997 0.14 10.06 17.13
N ALA A 998 0.99 10.93 17.68
CA ALA A 998 2.05 10.52 18.60
C ALA A 998 1.50 9.96 19.92
N GLU A 999 0.44 10.56 20.47
CA GLU A 999 -0.28 10.06 21.63
C GLU A 999 -0.82 8.64 21.38
N GLU A 1000 -1.53 8.45 20.27
CA GLU A 1000 -2.09 7.16 19.89
C GLU A 1000 -1.00 6.11 19.61
N ILE A 1001 0.10 6.47 18.95
CA ILE A 1001 1.22 5.53 18.73
C ILE A 1001 1.77 5.03 20.07
N VAL A 1002 2.04 5.94 21.03
CA VAL A 1002 2.55 5.56 22.36
C VAL A 1002 1.54 4.67 23.10
N GLU A 1003 0.26 4.99 23.04
CA GLU A 1003 -0.78 4.20 23.67
C GLU A 1003 -0.90 2.79 23.06
N GLN A 1004 -0.93 2.68 21.73
CA GLN A 1004 -1.03 1.39 21.05
C GLN A 1004 0.23 0.52 21.21
N ILE A 1005 1.43 1.13 21.30
CA ILE A 1005 2.67 0.42 21.66
C ILE A 1005 2.52 -0.21 23.05
N LYS A 1006 2.07 0.57 24.04
CA LYS A 1006 1.86 0.09 25.41
C LYS A 1006 0.82 -1.02 25.44
N ASN A 1007 -0.33 -0.83 24.81
CA ASN A 1007 -1.41 -1.81 24.78
C ASN A 1007 -0.91 -3.16 24.25
N ARG A 1008 -0.19 -3.17 23.13
CA ARG A 1008 0.35 -4.41 22.57
C ARG A 1008 1.43 -5.06 23.47
N CYS A 1009 2.35 -4.26 23.99
CA CYS A 1009 3.42 -4.78 24.84
C CYS A 1009 2.90 -5.30 26.19
N ILE A 1010 1.86 -4.69 26.74
CA ILE A 1010 1.20 -5.15 27.97
C ILE A 1010 0.42 -6.44 27.72
N ASP A 1011 -0.34 -6.52 26.61
CA ASP A 1011 -1.08 -7.74 26.23
C ASP A 1011 -0.13 -8.94 26.02
N ASP A 1012 1.07 -8.68 25.47
CA ASP A 1012 2.09 -9.70 25.25
C ASP A 1012 3.04 -9.91 26.46
N GLU A 1013 2.89 -9.13 27.54
CA GLU A 1013 3.82 -9.10 28.70
C GLU A 1013 5.30 -8.95 28.32
N GLY A 1014 5.59 -8.18 27.27
CA GLY A 1014 6.94 -7.91 26.81
C GLY A 1014 7.00 -7.04 25.54
N PRO A 1015 8.20 -6.55 25.18
CA PRO A 1015 8.36 -5.64 24.05
C PRO A 1015 8.28 -6.36 22.70
N PHE A 1016 8.23 -5.60 21.60
CA PHE A 1016 8.54 -6.14 20.27
C PHE A 1016 9.98 -6.66 20.23
N LEU A 1017 10.17 -7.89 19.77
CA LEU A 1017 11.47 -8.56 19.72
C LEU A 1017 12.17 -8.47 18.37
N SER A 1018 11.51 -7.87 17.37
CA SER A 1018 12.04 -7.57 16.03
C SER A 1018 11.29 -6.36 15.43
N LEU A 1019 11.88 -5.71 14.43
CA LEU A 1019 11.23 -4.59 13.76
C LEU A 1019 10.02 -5.07 12.94
N SER A 1020 10.11 -6.25 12.34
CA SER A 1020 8.97 -6.85 11.65
C SER A 1020 7.78 -7.14 12.57
N GLU A 1021 7.99 -7.55 13.83
CA GLU A 1021 6.91 -7.72 14.80
C GLU A 1021 6.17 -6.41 15.09
N PHE A 1022 6.91 -5.30 15.22
CA PHE A 1022 6.34 -3.96 15.41
C PHE A 1022 5.48 -3.53 14.22
N VAL A 1023 5.97 -3.75 13.00
CA VAL A 1023 5.27 -3.39 11.76
C VAL A 1023 4.04 -4.29 11.55
N ASN A 1024 4.14 -5.59 11.78
CA ASN A 1024 3.09 -6.56 11.50
C ASN A 1024 1.94 -6.53 12.49
N ARG A 1025 0.80 -7.08 12.06
CA ARG A 1025 -0.31 -7.47 12.95
C ARG A 1025 0.08 -8.62 13.87
N ARG A 1026 -0.67 -8.82 14.94
CA ARG A 1026 -0.53 -9.94 15.88
C ARG A 1026 -1.27 -11.16 15.35
N VAL A 1027 -0.58 -12.29 15.20
CA VAL A 1027 -1.22 -13.53 14.72
C VAL A 1027 -1.98 -14.15 15.89
N GLY A 1028 -3.31 -14.15 15.84
CA GLY A 1028 -4.14 -14.54 16.97
C GLY A 1028 -5.63 -14.59 16.63
N GLY A 1029 -6.44 -14.90 17.63
CA GLY A 1029 -7.89 -15.01 17.45
C GLY A 1029 -8.53 -13.70 16.96
N ARG A 1030 -9.63 -13.81 16.23
CA ARG A 1030 -10.29 -12.67 15.54
C ARG A 1030 -10.60 -11.48 16.44
N ASN A 1031 -10.94 -11.73 17.70
CA ASN A 1031 -11.31 -10.71 18.70
C ASN A 1031 -10.12 -10.23 19.55
N GLU A 1032 -8.91 -10.72 19.29
CA GLU A 1032 -7.72 -10.30 20.01
C GLU A 1032 -7.19 -8.97 19.45
N SER A 1033 -6.63 -8.15 20.33
CA SER A 1033 -6.04 -6.86 19.99
C SER A 1033 -5.01 -7.03 18.88
N PHE A 1034 -5.02 -6.11 17.91
CA PHE A 1034 -4.06 -6.04 16.80
C PHE A 1034 -4.06 -7.25 15.85
N SER A 1035 -5.08 -8.12 15.87
CA SER A 1035 -5.14 -9.27 14.95
C SER A 1035 -5.61 -8.93 13.54
N GLN A 1036 -6.33 -7.82 13.37
CA GLN A 1036 -6.81 -7.33 12.07
C GLN A 1036 -5.84 -6.37 11.39
N LYS A 1037 -5.06 -5.64 12.19
CA LYS A 1037 -4.10 -4.60 11.75
C LYS A 1037 -3.09 -4.32 12.87
N GLY A 1038 -1.89 -3.87 12.51
CA GLY A 1038 -0.80 -3.58 13.44
C GLY A 1038 -0.99 -2.30 14.27
N VAL A 1039 0.04 -1.99 15.05
CA VAL A 1039 0.04 -0.88 16.03
C VAL A 1039 -0.11 0.48 15.34
N LEU A 1040 0.72 0.73 14.31
CA LEU A 1040 0.73 2.01 13.62
C LEU A 1040 -0.58 2.26 12.86
N GLN A 1041 -1.10 1.27 12.12
CA GLN A 1041 -2.38 1.44 11.44
C GLN A 1041 -3.55 1.64 12.43
N THR A 1042 -3.52 0.96 13.59
CA THR A 1042 -4.53 1.20 14.64
C THR A 1042 -4.44 2.62 15.18
N ALA A 1043 -3.23 3.14 15.42
CA ALA A 1043 -3.03 4.51 15.89
C ALA A 1043 -3.49 5.55 14.85
N ILE A 1044 -3.22 5.33 13.56
CA ILE A 1044 -3.72 6.20 12.47
C ILE A 1044 -5.25 6.26 12.47
N ASP A 1045 -5.90 5.11 12.55
CA ASP A 1045 -7.36 5.04 12.49
C ASP A 1045 -8.02 5.73 13.70
N LEU A 1046 -7.41 5.63 14.89
CA LEU A 1046 -7.89 6.30 16.12
C LEU A 1046 -7.59 7.80 16.12
N ALA A 1047 -6.43 8.23 15.65
CA ALA A 1047 -6.08 9.65 15.56
C ALA A 1047 -6.98 10.40 14.56
N ASN A 1048 -7.46 9.72 13.52
CA ASN A 1048 -8.38 10.28 12.53
C ASN A 1048 -9.85 10.32 13.00
N ASP A 1049 -10.26 9.49 13.96
CA ASP A 1049 -11.58 9.56 14.63
C ASP A 1049 -11.47 9.34 16.15
N PRO A 1050 -10.93 10.33 16.90
CA PRO A 1050 -10.70 10.21 18.34
C PRO A 1050 -11.99 10.14 19.16
N THR A 1051 -13.13 10.49 18.56
CA THR A 1051 -14.44 10.45 19.23
C THR A 1051 -15.21 9.16 19.00
N GLY A 1052 -14.72 8.29 18.10
CA GLY A 1052 -15.47 7.13 17.60
C GLY A 1052 -16.83 7.53 17.00
N ALA A 1053 -16.97 8.77 16.52
CA ALA A 1053 -18.23 9.29 16.00
C ALA A 1053 -18.59 8.64 14.66
N SER A 1054 -17.58 8.16 13.94
CA SER A 1054 -17.73 7.44 12.68
C SER A 1054 -18.13 5.97 12.89
N ASN A 1055 -17.92 5.43 14.11
CA ASN A 1055 -18.50 4.16 14.61
C ASN A 1055 -19.94 4.33 15.20
N ARG A 1056 -20.66 5.41 14.85
CA ARG A 1056 -22.05 5.66 15.31
C ARG A 1056 -23.01 6.07 14.19
N ALA A 1057 -22.59 6.04 12.93
CA ALA A 1057 -23.43 6.41 11.79
C ALA A 1057 -24.30 5.22 11.33
N GLY A 1058 -25.21 4.80 12.21
CA GLY A 1058 -26.28 3.85 11.90
C GLY A 1058 -27.59 4.53 11.46
N GLU A 1059 -27.60 5.81 11.13
CA GLU A 1059 -28.81 6.51 10.67
C GLU A 1059 -28.50 7.42 9.48
N GLY A 1060 -28.99 7.00 8.31
CA GLY A 1060 -28.79 7.67 7.04
C GLY A 1060 -29.09 9.16 7.08
N THR A 1061 -28.06 9.95 6.79
CA THR A 1061 -28.19 11.32 6.28
C THR A 1061 -27.27 11.48 5.09
N GLU A 1062 -27.82 12.02 4.00
CA GLU A 1062 -27.15 12.40 2.76
C GLU A 1062 -25.90 13.27 3.09
N GLY A 1063 -24.72 12.67 3.05
CA GLY A 1063 -23.46 13.29 3.46
C GLY A 1063 -22.27 12.33 3.65
N GLU A 1064 -22.49 11.02 3.58
CA GLU A 1064 -21.44 9.99 3.74
C GLU A 1064 -20.69 9.75 2.41
N LEU A 1065 -19.67 10.57 2.14
CA LEU A 1065 -18.77 10.38 0.99
C LEU A 1065 -17.73 9.27 1.22
N PHE A 1066 -17.70 8.65 2.40
CA PHE A 1066 -16.89 7.48 2.75
C PHE A 1066 -17.63 6.69 3.83
N SER A 1067 -18.47 5.75 3.42
CA SER A 1067 -19.11 4.82 4.36
C SER A 1067 -18.02 3.96 4.99
N LEU A 1068 -17.64 4.25 6.24
CA LEU A 1068 -17.16 3.18 7.11
C LEU A 1068 -18.27 2.15 7.14
N VAL A 1069 -17.93 0.89 6.86
CA VAL A 1069 -18.87 -0.22 7.00
C VAL A 1069 -19.09 -0.46 8.48
N ASP A 1070 -19.76 0.46 9.17
CA ASP A 1070 -20.22 0.24 10.52
C ASP A 1070 -21.60 -0.37 10.43
N GLY A 1071 -21.65 -1.70 10.58
CA GLY A 1071 -22.91 -2.38 10.84
C GLY A 1071 -23.95 -2.40 9.71
N VAL A 1072 -23.64 -2.05 8.45
CA VAL A 1072 -24.34 -2.67 7.31
C VAL A 1072 -23.94 -4.12 7.37
N GLY A 1073 -24.71 -4.89 8.13
CA GLY A 1073 -24.39 -6.27 8.40
C GLY A 1073 -24.08 -6.92 7.07
N ILE A 1074 -22.88 -7.48 6.94
CA ILE A 1074 -22.66 -8.55 5.99
C ILE A 1074 -23.57 -9.68 6.50
N GLN A 1075 -24.89 -9.54 6.34
CA GLN A 1075 -25.89 -10.34 7.04
C GLN A 1075 -25.93 -11.77 6.51
N ASN A 1076 -25.06 -12.07 5.55
CA ASN A 1076 -24.70 -13.38 5.08
C ASN A 1076 -23.22 -13.32 4.64
N VAL A 1077 -22.25 -13.14 5.56
CA VAL A 1077 -20.84 -13.32 5.18
C VAL A 1077 -20.74 -14.73 4.64
N ASP A 1078 -20.32 -14.85 3.38
CA ASP A 1078 -20.06 -16.14 2.77
C ASP A 1078 -19.04 -16.91 3.64
N ASP A 1079 -19.33 -18.17 3.99
CA ASP A 1079 -18.48 -18.99 4.85
C ASP A 1079 -17.04 -19.14 4.34
N ARG A 1080 -16.77 -18.81 3.06
CA ARG A 1080 -15.43 -18.78 2.45
C ARG A 1080 -14.61 -17.54 2.83
N VAL A 1081 -15.24 -16.45 3.28
CA VAL A 1081 -14.53 -15.33 3.92
C VAL A 1081 -14.24 -15.72 5.36
N LYS A 1082 -13.04 -16.26 5.58
CA LYS A 1082 -12.61 -16.74 6.90
C LYS A 1082 -12.46 -15.62 7.93
N ASN A 1083 -12.04 -14.42 7.48
CA ASN A 1083 -11.87 -13.26 8.34
C ASN A 1083 -12.62 -12.04 7.79
N PRO A 1084 -13.94 -11.94 8.03
CA PRO A 1084 -14.74 -10.82 7.52
C PRO A 1084 -14.39 -9.47 8.14
N ASP A 1085 -13.78 -9.43 9.33
CA ASP A 1085 -13.41 -8.17 9.98
C ASP A 1085 -12.28 -7.45 9.22
N ALA A 1086 -11.46 -8.18 8.46
CA ALA A 1086 -10.45 -7.59 7.58
C ALA A 1086 -11.09 -6.69 6.50
N LEU A 1087 -12.32 -6.99 6.07
CA LEU A 1087 -13.04 -6.22 5.05
C LEU A 1087 -13.67 -4.92 5.58
N ILE A 1088 -13.73 -4.75 6.90
CA ILE A 1088 -14.35 -3.59 7.56
C ILE A 1088 -13.35 -2.44 7.59
N GLY A 1089 -13.77 -1.28 7.09
CA GLY A 1089 -13.02 -0.03 7.15
C GLY A 1089 -13.45 0.94 6.06
N ASN A 1090 -12.58 1.88 5.71
CA ASN A 1090 -12.88 2.91 4.71
C ASN A 1090 -12.74 2.31 3.30
N THR A 1091 -13.71 2.52 2.42
CA THR A 1091 -13.67 2.01 1.04
C THR A 1091 -12.56 2.64 0.19
N ALA A 1092 -12.12 3.85 0.56
CA ALA A 1092 -11.00 4.58 -0.05
C ALA A 1092 -9.64 4.29 0.60
N GLU A 1093 -9.58 3.36 1.57
CA GLU A 1093 -8.33 2.96 2.22
C GLU A 1093 -7.32 2.45 1.18
N GLY A 1094 -6.11 3.01 1.23
CA GLY A 1094 -5.08 2.81 0.22
C GLY A 1094 -5.12 3.79 -0.95
N SER A 1095 -6.08 4.71 -1.02
CA SER A 1095 -5.98 5.84 -1.93
C SER A 1095 -4.80 6.75 -1.51
N PRO A 1096 -4.27 7.59 -2.41
CA PRO A 1096 -3.17 8.53 -2.09
C PRO A 1096 -3.56 9.57 -1.02
N ALA A 1097 -4.86 9.82 -0.86
CA ALA A 1097 -5.38 10.80 0.07
C ALA A 1097 -5.57 10.24 1.50
N THR A 1098 -5.61 8.91 1.67
CA THR A 1098 -5.62 8.26 2.99
C THR A 1098 -4.20 7.95 3.44
N LEU A 1099 -3.86 8.35 4.67
CA LEU A 1099 -2.61 7.98 5.32
C LEU A 1099 -2.63 6.49 5.67
N LEU A 1100 -1.68 5.73 5.14
CA LEU A 1100 -1.42 4.34 5.54
C LEU A 1100 -0.19 4.26 6.44
N GLN A 1101 -0.12 3.20 7.24
CA GLN A 1101 1.07 2.86 8.02
C GLN A 1101 2.35 2.85 7.16
N GLY A 1102 2.26 2.29 5.96
CA GLY A 1102 3.41 2.25 5.06
C GLY A 1102 3.92 3.66 4.67
N ASP A 1103 3.05 4.67 4.57
CA ASP A 1103 3.45 6.03 4.19
C ASP A 1103 4.30 6.68 5.32
N LEU A 1104 3.98 6.37 6.59
CA LEU A 1104 4.82 6.73 7.73
C LEU A 1104 6.18 6.01 7.66
N LEU A 1105 6.16 4.71 7.38
CA LEU A 1105 7.37 3.89 7.30
C LEU A 1105 8.26 4.21 6.09
N GLN A 1106 7.70 4.74 5.02
CA GLN A 1106 8.47 5.29 3.90
C GLN A 1106 9.36 6.45 4.36
N SER A 1107 8.90 7.27 5.30
CA SER A 1107 9.63 8.45 5.79
C SER A 1107 10.50 8.16 7.02
N LEU A 1108 10.02 7.27 7.90
CA LEU A 1108 10.61 7.06 9.22
C LEU A 1108 11.30 5.69 9.37
N GLY A 1109 10.96 4.72 8.52
CA GLY A 1109 11.33 3.31 8.72
C GLY A 1109 12.84 3.06 8.81
N SER A 1110 13.65 3.81 8.04
CA SER A 1110 15.12 3.72 8.08
C SER A 1110 15.74 4.20 9.40
N LEU A 1111 14.99 4.95 10.22
CA LEU A 1111 15.41 5.44 11.53
C LEU A 1111 15.02 4.50 12.67
N LEU A 1112 14.05 3.61 12.46
CA LEU A 1112 13.44 2.80 13.52
C LEU A 1112 14.29 1.59 13.90
N THR A 1113 14.27 1.25 15.17
CA THR A 1113 14.93 0.07 15.74
C THR A 1113 14.19 -0.45 16.96
N VAL A 1114 14.39 -1.71 17.33
CA VAL A 1114 13.90 -2.32 18.59
C VAL A 1114 15.02 -2.48 19.63
N ARG A 1115 16.26 -2.16 19.25
CA ARG A 1115 17.44 -2.20 20.13
C ARG A 1115 17.91 -0.80 20.47
N SER A 1116 18.76 -0.72 21.47
CA SER A 1116 19.53 0.47 21.78
C SER A 1116 21.02 0.18 21.64
N ASP A 1117 21.77 1.14 21.11
CA ASP A 1117 23.22 1.16 20.93
C ASP A 1117 23.92 2.23 21.76
N THR A 1118 23.18 3.24 22.20
CA THR A 1118 23.68 4.37 23.01
C THR A 1118 23.02 4.35 24.38
N PHE A 1119 23.86 4.36 25.42
CA PHE A 1119 23.40 4.23 26.80
C PHE A 1119 24.04 5.28 27.71
N ARG A 1120 23.26 5.76 28.67
CA ARG A 1120 23.72 6.57 29.79
C ARG A 1120 23.76 5.72 31.06
N ILE A 1121 24.93 5.60 31.66
CA ILE A 1121 25.12 4.89 32.92
C ILE A 1121 25.30 5.90 34.04
N ARG A 1122 24.46 5.84 35.06
CA ARG A 1122 24.69 6.54 36.34
C ARG A 1122 25.15 5.57 37.40
N ALA A 1123 26.20 5.95 38.12
CA ALA A 1123 26.84 5.12 39.13
C ALA A 1123 27.10 5.91 40.41
N TYR A 1124 26.97 5.23 41.54
CA TYR A 1124 27.17 5.76 42.88
C TYR A 1124 28.11 4.87 43.68
N GLY A 1125 28.91 5.50 44.53
CA GLY A 1125 29.71 4.83 45.55
C GLY A 1125 29.80 5.66 46.82
N ASN A 1126 29.83 4.98 47.96
CA ASN A 1126 30.15 5.62 49.23
C ASN A 1126 31.23 4.86 50.01
N SER A 1127 31.80 5.55 50.97
CA SER A 1127 32.64 4.95 52.02
C SER A 1127 31.88 4.97 53.34
N VAL A 1128 31.92 3.87 54.08
CA VAL A 1128 31.30 3.75 55.41
C VAL A 1128 32.33 3.53 56.50
N ALA A 1129 32.12 4.14 57.65
CA ALA A 1129 32.89 3.86 58.85
C ALA A 1129 32.45 2.52 59.47
N LYS A 1130 33.28 1.96 60.37
CA LYS A 1130 33.00 0.68 61.08
C LYS A 1130 31.68 0.66 61.87
N ASN A 1131 31.08 1.82 62.13
CA ASN A 1131 29.79 1.97 62.80
C ASN A 1131 28.60 2.09 61.81
N GLY A 1132 28.84 1.89 60.50
CA GLY A 1132 27.83 2.00 59.44
C GLY A 1132 27.53 3.43 58.96
N GLN A 1133 28.21 4.45 59.49
CA GLN A 1133 27.97 5.84 59.06
C GLN A 1133 28.72 6.18 57.78
N ILE A 1134 28.00 6.73 56.80
CA ILE A 1134 28.55 7.23 55.53
C ILE A 1134 29.54 8.37 55.82
N GLN A 1135 30.76 8.24 55.31
CA GLN A 1135 31.84 9.23 55.45
C GLN A 1135 31.97 10.13 54.23
N ALA A 1136 31.80 9.57 53.02
CA ALA A 1136 31.79 10.32 51.77
C ALA A 1136 30.94 9.60 50.71
N GLN A 1137 30.48 10.36 49.71
CA GLN A 1137 29.65 9.89 48.60
C GLN A 1137 30.20 10.46 47.28
N ALA A 1138 30.04 9.72 46.19
CA ALA A 1138 30.40 10.17 44.85
C ALA A 1138 29.43 9.58 43.82
N TRP A 1139 29.09 10.40 42.82
CA TRP A 1139 28.29 10.00 41.65
C TRP A 1139 29.09 10.26 40.38
N CYS A 1140 28.99 9.37 39.41
CA CYS A 1140 29.52 9.59 38.07
C CYS A 1140 28.53 9.15 37.00
N GLU A 1141 28.70 9.73 35.82
CA GLU A 1141 27.92 9.45 34.63
C GLU A 1141 28.85 9.11 33.48
N ALA A 1142 28.47 8.12 32.67
CA ALA A 1142 29.16 7.78 31.44
C ALA A 1142 28.17 7.60 30.30
N ILE A 1143 28.51 8.10 29.12
CA ILE A 1143 27.82 7.77 27.87
C ILE A 1143 28.63 6.71 27.16
N VAL A 1144 27.96 5.64 26.76
CA VAL A 1144 28.55 4.45 26.18
C VAL A 1144 27.87 4.15 24.85
N GLN A 1145 28.68 3.87 23.83
CA GLN A 1145 28.26 3.69 22.45
C GLN A 1145 28.72 2.32 21.94
N ARG A 1146 27.80 1.53 21.38
CA ARG A 1146 28.15 0.30 20.65
C ARG A 1146 28.78 0.65 19.31
N VAL A 1147 29.78 -0.13 18.91
CA VAL A 1147 30.47 0.03 17.62
C VAL A 1147 30.44 -1.26 16.81
N PRO A 1148 30.66 -1.22 15.48
CA PRO A 1148 30.69 -2.41 14.62
C PRO A 1148 31.69 -3.48 15.07
N GLU A 1149 32.83 -3.13 15.67
CA GLU A 1149 33.84 -4.12 16.06
C GLU A 1149 33.37 -5.05 17.18
N PHE A 1150 33.71 -6.35 17.06
CA PHE A 1150 33.50 -7.32 18.13
C PHE A 1150 34.42 -7.12 19.34
N VAL A 1151 34.04 -7.69 20.49
CA VAL A 1151 34.89 -7.66 21.70
C VAL A 1151 36.24 -8.34 21.43
N ASP A 1152 36.23 -9.53 20.84
CA ASP A 1152 37.41 -10.19 20.28
C ASP A 1152 37.61 -9.77 18.82
N SER A 1153 38.64 -8.96 18.59
CA SER A 1153 38.97 -8.36 17.30
C SER A 1153 39.62 -9.32 16.30
N THR A 1154 39.72 -10.62 16.61
CA THR A 1154 40.19 -11.62 15.64
C THR A 1154 39.15 -11.95 14.57
N GLN A 1155 37.87 -11.67 14.83
CA GLN A 1155 36.78 -11.79 13.86
C GLN A 1155 36.40 -10.41 13.33
N THR A 1156 36.17 -10.32 12.03
CA THR A 1156 35.78 -9.09 11.33
C THR A 1156 34.34 -8.69 11.65
N PRO A 1157 33.97 -7.40 11.60
CA PRO A 1157 32.59 -6.95 11.89
C PRO A 1157 31.48 -7.61 11.05
N GLY A 1158 31.81 -8.09 9.84
CA GLY A 1158 30.91 -8.80 8.93
C GLY A 1158 30.82 -10.31 9.13
N THR A 1159 31.48 -10.87 10.16
CA THR A 1159 31.33 -12.31 10.50
C THR A 1159 29.88 -12.62 10.86
N GLN A 1160 29.34 -13.71 10.27
CA GLN A 1160 27.96 -14.14 10.51
C GLN A 1160 27.75 -14.59 11.96
N PHE A 1161 26.52 -14.43 12.46
CA PHE A 1161 26.18 -14.71 13.85
C PHE A 1161 26.47 -16.16 14.27
N ASP A 1162 26.14 -17.12 13.41
CA ASP A 1162 26.34 -18.55 13.70
C ASP A 1162 27.82 -18.97 13.66
N ASP A 1163 28.70 -18.13 13.09
CA ASP A 1163 30.14 -18.35 12.99
C ASP A 1163 30.94 -17.62 14.09
N LEU A 1164 30.27 -17.01 15.07
CA LEU A 1164 30.94 -16.29 16.16
C LEU A 1164 31.72 -17.24 17.09
N ASN A 1165 32.91 -16.81 17.49
CA ASN A 1165 33.69 -17.53 18.49
C ASN A 1165 33.02 -17.44 19.88
N PRO A 1166 33.37 -18.29 20.87
CA PRO A 1166 32.69 -18.29 22.16
C PRO A 1166 32.72 -16.96 22.92
N SER A 1167 33.73 -16.11 22.69
CA SER A 1167 33.81 -14.79 23.31
C SER A 1167 32.80 -13.83 22.67
N ASN A 1168 32.75 -13.78 21.34
CA ASN A 1168 31.84 -12.91 20.61
C ASN A 1168 30.39 -13.41 20.64
N ALA A 1169 30.16 -14.72 20.73
CA ALA A 1169 28.83 -15.28 20.95
C ALA A 1169 28.27 -14.90 22.34
N ALA A 1170 29.13 -14.75 23.36
CA ALA A 1170 28.71 -14.39 24.72
C ALA A 1170 28.59 -12.87 24.94
N PHE A 1171 29.46 -12.06 24.32
CA PHE A 1171 29.55 -10.63 24.59
C PHE A 1171 29.28 -9.73 23.38
N GLY A 1172 29.21 -10.28 22.17
CA GLY A 1172 28.88 -9.55 20.95
C GLY A 1172 29.82 -8.39 20.62
N ARG A 1173 29.23 -7.28 20.16
CA ARG A 1173 29.93 -6.07 19.71
C ARG A 1173 30.41 -5.22 20.88
N ARG A 1174 31.55 -4.56 20.70
CA ARG A 1174 32.22 -3.77 21.73
C ARG A 1174 31.46 -2.47 22.03
N PHE A 1175 31.44 -2.11 23.31
CA PHE A 1175 31.05 -0.78 23.77
C PHE A 1175 32.26 0.13 24.04
N LYS A 1176 32.19 1.40 23.63
CA LYS A 1176 33.19 2.45 23.90
C LYS A 1176 32.58 3.55 24.77
N ILE A 1177 33.31 4.02 25.79
CA ILE A 1177 32.91 5.19 26.58
C ILE A 1177 33.24 6.44 25.75
N VAL A 1178 32.21 7.21 25.39
CA VAL A 1178 32.37 8.44 24.59
C VAL A 1178 32.35 9.71 25.45
N SER A 1179 31.77 9.64 26.65
CA SER A 1179 31.77 10.74 27.62
C SER A 1179 31.81 10.22 29.06
N PHE A 1180 32.47 10.93 29.96
CA PHE A 1180 32.52 10.63 31.39
C PHE A 1180 32.54 11.91 32.23
N ALA A 1181 31.70 11.99 33.25
CA ALA A 1181 31.63 13.12 34.17
C ALA A 1181 31.45 12.68 35.64
N TRP A 1182 32.03 13.45 36.56
CA TRP A 1182 31.67 13.41 37.98
C TRP A 1182 30.50 14.36 38.25
N LEU A 1183 29.51 13.89 39.00
CA LEU A 1183 28.32 14.64 39.37
C LEU A 1183 28.41 15.12 40.82
N SER A 1184 27.93 16.34 41.04
CA SER A 1184 27.67 16.91 42.37
C SER A 1184 26.32 16.44 42.91
N PRO A 1185 26.09 16.47 44.24
CA PRO A 1185 24.80 16.12 44.83
C PRO A 1185 23.62 16.97 44.30
N GLU A 1186 23.89 18.19 43.83
CA GLU A 1186 22.90 19.10 43.25
C GLU A 1186 22.47 18.72 41.82
N GLU A 1187 23.28 17.92 41.11
CA GLU A 1187 23.00 17.38 39.77
C GLU A 1187 22.22 16.04 39.83
N VAL A 1188 21.82 15.59 41.03
CA VAL A 1188 21.20 14.26 41.29
C VAL A 1188 19.77 14.36 41.78
#